data_AF-A0A359HMJ6-F1
#
_entry.id   AF-A0A359HMJ6-F1
#
_cell.length_a   1.000
_cell.length_b   1.000
_cell.length_c   1.000
_cell.angle_alpha   90.00
_cell.angle_beta   90.00
_cell.angle_gamma   90.00
#
_symmetry.space_group_name_H-M   'P 1'
#
loop_
_entity.id
_entity.type
_entity.pdbx_description
1 polymer ?
#
loop_
_entity_poly.entity_id
_entity_poly.type
_entity_poly.pdbx_seq_one_letter_code
_entity_poly.pdbx_strand_id
1 'polypeptide(L)'
;MKNQNPDLRNFITGALGYSLGALAGFAWIFLISKLGVTRWLAGFINNNQMFLQLLGIILIAGLLLALGGALIGGIGGYSLRRILGLENTSQTVIGSAVAFGISTGLLSLVFLLLIGFIGLYNNFHTNNITQFGILFGLFGLIFGLLTGLLQALMSVRLRHSWRLILAVTLGFMLGGLLLGLLVRWLNPTHTFDVFPILGWTILILGLLVPFFLSGGFLGFTYGRLARRSQWELYPEKYLLPDKWQTYSVAAVGVLLAIWLTNFLGSVSDFLTINPANLTSQLQSETVGVAWSAPEPYSGMVVAPAPDQQDVAVTVDGVKHKAWCGADGTIRYQRGEAAEEQILAPGCRTLPALVVDLKGQPHLVWYAQELRDTNGVTHPAQVLVESIRTPKGWSEPAIAAHTQGAAIPNLSVDSPGNLLLKWVDTDQQTYIAVQKNYQCDEQSLSYLEQAGLNAVLAADLRPEGTQVPFCGNKFVRMQFTPNPKPEFSSDPPTLNGAYDETASVADLAQYEVLFTTMQYEPNDAPPSPGSVLAGAVGDLYQRVKAHPENYPRGLTVRIMLGNYPVTSNFTWGEQIMNAISDIREAGVEKMVDPEIGWRLEVANFPGTYPHSHTKFIVVDGQGMVSMGYNYGYLHLPKDHPSGRGYDMLDLGLQINGPVAQDAMSAYDDMWSGAHQVVCDFYPTDGRNWQDTCEQVEAVADHVPEVLRTYLPPDGDSNAFSLYRSSEYKEGDTFIAAALSSAEETIDIMHVNFSLQVYCMANVVFPGLCTIDNDLPWMDALVTAIETNQVKVRVIIENTNSNGLENRVGVNALMAELERLGYADRLEVRFYNGKLHAKSTLIDGRLLIIGSQNMHYSSWSQSGLTEHSLATDDPAAISEYQALYETKWAEAIPYEDASYGMSP
;
A
#
# COMPACT_ATOMS: atom_id res chain seq x y z
N MET A 1 -51.61 -50.64 -9.57
CA MET A 1 -51.61 -49.64 -8.48
C MET A 1 -52.59 -48.51 -8.79
N LYS A 2 -53.91 -48.71 -8.62
CA LYS A 2 -54.97 -47.78 -9.09
C LYS A 2 -55.70 -46.99 -7.98
N ASN A 3 -55.17 -46.97 -6.75
CA ASN A 3 -55.82 -46.33 -5.59
C ASN A 3 -54.84 -45.57 -4.68
N GLN A 4 -53.85 -44.88 -5.25
CA GLN A 4 -52.93 -44.06 -4.47
C GLN A 4 -53.48 -42.65 -4.28
N ASN A 5 -53.36 -42.12 -3.06
CA ASN A 5 -53.72 -40.75 -2.70
C ASN A 5 -53.07 -39.76 -3.70
N PRO A 6 -53.87 -38.96 -4.45
CA PRO A 6 -53.34 -38.08 -5.49
C PRO A 6 -52.38 -37.01 -4.94
N ASP A 7 -52.50 -36.63 -3.66
CA ASP A 7 -51.55 -35.71 -3.02
C ASP A 7 -50.16 -36.33 -2.87
N LEU A 8 -50.10 -37.61 -2.44
CA LEU A 8 -48.85 -38.33 -2.30
C LEU A 8 -48.20 -38.57 -3.67
N ARG A 9 -49.00 -38.91 -4.69
CA ARG A 9 -48.49 -39.09 -6.06
C ARG A 9 -47.88 -37.79 -6.58
N ASN A 10 -48.55 -36.66 -6.38
CA ASN A 10 -48.06 -35.35 -6.85
C ASN A 10 -46.82 -34.91 -6.06
N PHE A 11 -46.77 -35.17 -4.75
CA PHE A 11 -45.57 -34.96 -3.94
C PHE A 11 -44.39 -35.77 -4.49
N ILE A 12 -44.53 -37.09 -4.64
CA ILE A 12 -43.45 -37.96 -5.15
C ILE A 12 -43.01 -37.52 -6.57
N THR A 13 -43.96 -37.17 -7.43
CA THR A 13 -43.66 -36.72 -8.80
C THR A 13 -42.84 -35.42 -8.81
N GLY A 14 -43.19 -34.46 -7.96
CA GLY A 14 -42.42 -33.23 -7.80
C GLY A 14 -41.05 -33.48 -7.17
N ALA A 15 -40.98 -34.30 -6.11
CA ALA A 15 -39.75 -34.64 -5.42
C ALA A 15 -38.73 -35.32 -6.34
N LEU A 16 -39.16 -36.32 -7.12
CA LEU A 16 -38.33 -36.99 -8.12
C LEU A 16 -37.92 -36.05 -9.26
N GLY A 17 -38.83 -35.18 -9.72
CA GLY A 17 -38.54 -34.21 -10.77
C GLY A 17 -37.41 -33.26 -10.40
N TYR A 18 -37.50 -32.63 -9.24
CA TYR A 18 -36.44 -31.71 -8.77
C TYR A 18 -35.17 -32.43 -8.33
N SER A 19 -35.24 -33.67 -7.83
CA SER A 19 -34.04 -34.46 -7.52
C SER A 19 -33.28 -34.87 -8.79
N LEU A 20 -34.00 -35.29 -9.84
CA LEU A 20 -33.41 -35.56 -11.15
C LEU A 20 -32.84 -34.28 -11.76
N GLY A 21 -33.55 -33.16 -11.60
CA GLY A 21 -33.06 -31.83 -11.95
C GLY A 21 -31.74 -31.52 -11.26
N ALA A 22 -31.67 -31.69 -9.94
CA ALA A 22 -30.48 -31.48 -9.11
C ALA A 22 -29.30 -32.35 -9.57
N LEU A 23 -29.53 -33.64 -9.82
CA LEU A 23 -28.51 -34.53 -10.39
C LEU A 23 -27.99 -34.02 -11.74
N ALA A 24 -28.88 -33.59 -12.64
CA ALA A 24 -28.49 -33.05 -13.94
C ALA A 24 -27.72 -31.73 -13.81
N GLY A 25 -28.15 -30.83 -12.91
CA GLY A 25 -27.46 -29.57 -12.62
C GLY A 25 -26.06 -29.80 -12.03
N PHE A 26 -25.93 -30.72 -11.07
CA PHE A 26 -24.63 -31.09 -10.49
C PHE A 26 -23.73 -31.78 -11.51
N ALA A 27 -24.26 -32.68 -12.33
CA ALA A 27 -23.52 -33.31 -13.43
C ALA A 27 -23.03 -32.27 -14.45
N TRP A 28 -23.86 -31.27 -14.78
CA TRP A 28 -23.47 -30.14 -15.62
C TRP A 28 -22.29 -29.37 -15.03
N ILE A 29 -22.39 -28.93 -13.78
CA ILE A 29 -21.31 -28.19 -13.10
C ILE A 29 -20.02 -29.02 -13.07
N PHE A 30 -20.14 -30.31 -12.73
CA PHE A 30 -19.01 -31.23 -12.72
C PHE A 30 -18.36 -31.39 -14.10
N LEU A 31 -19.15 -31.63 -15.15
CA LEU A 31 -18.65 -31.79 -16.51
C LEU A 31 -17.97 -30.53 -17.02
N ILE A 32 -18.58 -29.36 -16.83
CA ILE A 32 -18.01 -28.08 -17.26
C ILE A 32 -16.70 -27.78 -16.53
N SER A 33 -16.63 -28.07 -15.22
CA SER A 33 -15.39 -27.97 -14.45
C SER A 33 -14.31 -28.92 -14.97
N LYS A 34 -14.64 -30.19 -15.25
CA LYS A 34 -13.70 -31.19 -15.78
C LYS A 34 -13.23 -30.90 -17.21
N LEU A 35 -14.07 -30.25 -18.02
CA LEU A 35 -13.70 -29.79 -19.36
C LEU A 35 -12.79 -28.56 -19.34
N GLY A 36 -12.51 -27.99 -18.16
CA GLY A 36 -11.63 -26.83 -18.02
C GLY A 36 -12.19 -25.54 -18.59
N VAL A 37 -13.52 -25.45 -18.80
CA VAL A 37 -14.17 -24.27 -19.40
C VAL A 37 -13.95 -23.02 -18.56
N THR A 38 -13.95 -23.15 -17.23
CA THR A 38 -13.65 -22.03 -16.32
C THR A 38 -12.23 -21.51 -16.51
N ARG A 39 -11.25 -22.42 -16.60
CA ARG A 39 -9.84 -22.07 -16.88
C ARG A 39 -9.67 -21.48 -18.28
N TRP A 40 -10.36 -22.04 -19.28
CA TRP A 40 -10.35 -21.51 -20.65
C TRP A 40 -10.94 -20.10 -20.72
N LEU A 41 -12.08 -19.86 -20.07
CA LEU A 41 -12.71 -18.55 -20.02
C LEU A 41 -11.88 -17.53 -19.22
N ALA A 42 -11.28 -17.95 -18.10
CA ALA A 42 -10.38 -17.09 -17.32
C ALA A 42 -9.12 -16.69 -18.11
N GLY A 43 -8.66 -17.56 -19.02
CA GLY A 43 -7.52 -17.28 -19.90
C GLY A 43 -7.73 -16.16 -20.92
N PHE A 44 -8.95 -15.64 -21.08
CA PHE A 44 -9.20 -14.42 -21.87
C PHE A 44 -8.85 -13.13 -21.14
N ILE A 45 -8.66 -13.19 -19.82
CA ILE A 45 -8.27 -12.03 -19.01
C ILE A 45 -6.74 -12.03 -18.92
N ASN A 46 -6.11 -10.88 -19.16
CA ASN A 46 -4.66 -10.72 -19.12
C ASN A 46 -4.06 -11.28 -17.81
N ASN A 47 -2.97 -12.05 -17.90
CA ASN A 47 -2.28 -12.65 -16.75
C ASN A 47 -1.75 -11.60 -15.76
N ASN A 48 -1.53 -10.37 -16.21
CA ASN A 48 -1.12 -9.26 -15.35
C ASN A 48 -2.29 -8.63 -14.58
N GLN A 49 -3.53 -9.12 -14.77
CA GLN A 49 -4.75 -8.59 -14.16
C GLN A 49 -5.33 -9.59 -13.16
N MET A 50 -4.53 -9.99 -12.17
CA MET A 50 -4.87 -11.06 -11.23
C MET A 50 -6.24 -10.87 -10.54
N PHE A 51 -6.56 -9.64 -10.10
CA PHE A 51 -7.83 -9.37 -9.43
C PHE A 51 -9.03 -9.47 -10.38
N LEU A 52 -8.89 -9.01 -11.62
CA LEU A 52 -9.91 -9.22 -12.65
C LEU A 52 -10.06 -10.69 -13.01
N GLN A 53 -8.97 -11.47 -13.04
CA GLN A 53 -9.03 -12.91 -13.24
C GLN A 53 -9.85 -13.58 -12.12
N LEU A 54 -9.61 -13.21 -10.87
CA LEU A 54 -10.38 -13.72 -9.72
C LEU A 54 -11.86 -13.33 -9.82
N LEU A 55 -12.18 -12.07 -10.11
CA LEU A 55 -13.56 -11.63 -10.32
C LEU A 55 -14.20 -12.40 -11.50
N GLY A 56 -13.48 -12.53 -12.62
CA GLY A 56 -13.92 -13.27 -13.79
C GLY A 56 -14.24 -14.72 -13.47
N ILE A 57 -13.36 -15.41 -12.74
CA ILE A 57 -13.57 -16.79 -12.27
C ILE A 57 -14.82 -16.88 -11.40
N ILE A 58 -15.01 -15.95 -10.45
CA ILE A 58 -16.18 -15.87 -9.57
C ILE A 58 -17.46 -15.67 -10.39
N LEU A 59 -17.45 -14.76 -11.37
CA LEU A 59 -18.59 -14.47 -12.24
C LEU A 59 -18.93 -15.65 -13.16
N ILE A 60 -17.91 -16.28 -13.76
CA ILE A 60 -18.07 -17.47 -14.58
C ILE A 60 -18.64 -18.61 -13.73
N ALA A 61 -18.10 -18.83 -12.53
CA ALA A 61 -18.62 -19.84 -11.60
C ALA A 61 -20.08 -19.56 -11.23
N GLY A 62 -20.42 -18.30 -10.90
CA GLY A 62 -21.78 -17.86 -10.64
C GLY A 62 -22.73 -18.10 -11.82
N LEU A 63 -22.29 -17.81 -13.05
CA LEU A 63 -23.05 -18.07 -14.28
C LEU A 63 -23.26 -19.57 -14.50
N LEU A 64 -22.23 -20.38 -14.30
CA LEU A 64 -22.33 -21.85 -14.44
C LEU A 64 -23.26 -22.46 -13.39
N LEU A 65 -23.22 -21.94 -12.15
CA LEU A 65 -24.16 -22.29 -11.08
C LEU A 65 -25.59 -21.88 -11.45
N ALA A 66 -25.78 -20.69 -12.05
CA ALA A 66 -27.08 -20.25 -12.53
C ALA A 66 -27.63 -21.13 -13.67
N LEU A 67 -26.78 -21.52 -14.63
CA LEU A 67 -27.17 -22.46 -15.69
C LEU A 67 -27.50 -23.85 -15.13
N GLY A 68 -26.70 -24.33 -14.17
CA GLY A 68 -26.98 -25.54 -13.41
C GLY A 68 -28.35 -25.46 -12.73
N GLY A 69 -28.61 -24.39 -11.97
CA GLY A 69 -29.90 -24.11 -11.34
C GLY A 69 -31.05 -24.06 -12.35
N ALA A 70 -30.84 -23.46 -13.53
CA ALA A 70 -31.85 -23.42 -14.58
C ALA A 70 -32.20 -24.81 -15.12
N LEU A 71 -31.24 -25.73 -15.20
CA LEU A 71 -31.51 -27.14 -15.52
C LEU A 71 -32.32 -27.82 -14.42
N ILE A 72 -32.00 -27.56 -13.14
CA ILE A 72 -32.78 -28.08 -11.99
C ILE A 72 -34.23 -27.63 -12.10
N GLY A 73 -34.44 -26.33 -12.26
CA GLY A 73 -35.76 -25.73 -12.40
C GLY A 73 -36.49 -26.16 -13.66
N GLY A 74 -35.81 -26.29 -14.80
CA GLY A 74 -36.42 -26.73 -16.05
C GLY A 74 -36.97 -28.16 -15.97
N ILE A 75 -36.18 -29.10 -15.45
CA ILE A 75 -36.60 -30.50 -15.28
C ILE A 75 -37.71 -30.59 -14.21
N GLY A 76 -37.55 -29.92 -13.07
CA GLY A 76 -38.58 -29.87 -12.02
C GLY A 76 -39.88 -29.23 -12.49
N GLY A 77 -39.78 -28.11 -13.23
CA GLY A 77 -40.89 -27.39 -13.85
C GLY A 77 -41.63 -28.24 -14.88
N TYR A 78 -40.92 -29.11 -15.62
CA TYR A 78 -41.55 -30.08 -16.51
C TYR A 78 -42.39 -31.11 -15.75
N SER A 79 -41.93 -31.58 -14.59
CA SER A 79 -42.72 -32.43 -13.70
C SER A 79 -43.95 -31.69 -13.16
N LEU A 80 -43.82 -30.41 -12.79
CA LEU A 80 -44.95 -29.58 -12.37
C LEU A 80 -45.98 -29.37 -13.49
N ARG A 81 -45.52 -29.15 -14.72
CA ARG A 81 -46.39 -29.08 -15.91
C ARG A 81 -47.23 -30.35 -16.06
N ARG A 82 -46.64 -31.53 -15.88
CA ARG A 82 -47.37 -32.81 -15.90
C ARG A 82 -48.40 -32.93 -14.77
N ILE A 83 -48.10 -32.39 -13.59
CA ILE A 83 -49.03 -32.36 -12.45
C ILE A 83 -50.22 -31.41 -12.72
N LEU A 84 -49.97 -30.27 -13.37
CA LEU A 84 -51.00 -29.28 -13.71
C LEU A 84 -51.93 -29.73 -14.83
N GLY A 85 -51.44 -30.52 -15.80
CA GLY A 85 -52.26 -31.11 -16.87
C GLY A 85 -52.75 -30.14 -17.95
N LEU A 86 -52.17 -28.94 -18.04
CA LEU A 86 -52.59 -27.88 -18.99
C LEU A 86 -51.75 -27.92 -20.28
N GLU A 87 -52.37 -27.73 -21.45
CA GLU A 87 -51.70 -27.89 -22.76
C GLU A 87 -50.61 -26.82 -23.03
N ASN A 88 -50.82 -25.56 -22.61
CA ASN A 88 -49.95 -24.42 -22.95
C ASN A 88 -49.15 -23.86 -21.74
N THR A 89 -48.27 -24.68 -21.17
CA THR A 89 -47.57 -24.42 -19.89
C THR A 89 -46.05 -24.31 -20.00
N SER A 90 -45.53 -23.88 -21.14
CA SER A 90 -44.10 -23.54 -21.27
C SER A 90 -43.66 -22.52 -20.20
N GLN A 91 -44.57 -21.63 -19.79
CA GLN A 91 -44.35 -20.66 -18.72
C GLN A 91 -44.00 -21.29 -17.36
N THR A 92 -44.57 -22.45 -16.99
CA THR A 92 -44.23 -23.11 -15.72
C THR A 92 -42.82 -23.69 -15.74
N VAL A 93 -42.40 -24.20 -16.90
CA VAL A 93 -41.04 -24.72 -17.11
C VAL A 93 -40.02 -23.58 -17.13
N ILE A 94 -40.29 -22.53 -17.92
CA ILE A 94 -39.42 -21.35 -18.03
C ILE A 94 -39.36 -20.62 -16.68
N GLY A 95 -40.49 -20.42 -16.01
CA GLY A 95 -40.56 -19.78 -14.70
C GLY A 95 -39.74 -20.52 -13.65
N SER A 96 -39.78 -21.86 -13.64
CA SER A 96 -38.95 -22.66 -12.73
C SER A 96 -37.49 -22.64 -13.08
N ALA A 97 -37.14 -22.74 -14.36
CA ALA A 97 -35.76 -22.59 -14.81
C ALA A 97 -35.18 -21.22 -14.39
N VAL A 98 -35.92 -20.13 -14.59
CA VAL A 98 -35.47 -18.78 -14.20
C VAL A 98 -35.38 -18.64 -12.68
N ALA A 99 -36.40 -19.08 -11.93
CA ALA A 99 -36.42 -18.97 -10.47
C ALA A 99 -35.24 -19.71 -9.81
N PHE A 100 -34.97 -20.94 -10.24
CA PHE A 100 -33.84 -21.72 -9.73
C PHE A 100 -32.51 -21.22 -10.27
N GLY A 101 -32.43 -20.77 -11.51
CA GLY A 101 -31.20 -20.22 -12.07
C GLY A 101 -30.73 -18.97 -11.33
N ILE A 102 -31.63 -18.00 -11.13
CA ILE A 102 -31.32 -16.78 -10.38
C ILE A 102 -30.96 -17.10 -8.93
N SER A 103 -31.79 -17.91 -8.24
CA SER A 103 -31.55 -18.20 -6.83
C SER A 103 -30.27 -18.99 -6.60
N THR A 104 -29.95 -19.94 -7.48
CA THR A 104 -28.70 -20.73 -7.40
C THR A 104 -27.49 -19.87 -7.71
N GLY A 105 -27.52 -19.05 -8.77
CA GLY A 105 -26.40 -18.16 -9.10
C GLY A 105 -26.10 -17.15 -8.00
N LEU A 106 -27.12 -16.45 -7.50
CA LEU A 106 -26.95 -15.40 -6.51
C LEU A 106 -26.55 -15.94 -5.13
N LEU A 107 -27.30 -16.92 -4.61
CA LEU A 107 -27.16 -17.32 -3.22
C LEU A 107 -26.03 -18.32 -3.01
N SER A 108 -25.66 -19.13 -4.00
CA SER A 108 -24.53 -20.05 -3.84
C SER A 108 -23.21 -19.29 -3.68
N LEU A 109 -23.06 -18.13 -4.35
CA LEU A 109 -21.88 -17.29 -4.20
C LEU A 109 -21.77 -16.73 -2.78
N VAL A 110 -22.87 -16.13 -2.29
CA VAL A 110 -22.97 -15.61 -0.92
C VAL A 110 -22.73 -16.72 0.11
N PHE A 111 -23.23 -17.92 -0.16
CA PHE A 111 -23.05 -19.06 0.73
C PHE A 111 -21.61 -19.55 0.79
N LEU A 112 -20.91 -19.62 -0.34
CA LEU A 112 -19.49 -19.98 -0.38
C LEU A 112 -18.66 -18.95 0.37
N LEU A 113 -18.96 -17.66 0.21
CA LEU A 113 -18.32 -16.58 0.96
C LEU A 113 -18.61 -16.70 2.47
N LEU A 114 -19.85 -17.01 2.86
CA LEU A 114 -20.24 -17.16 4.26
C LEU A 114 -19.61 -18.40 4.91
N ILE A 115 -19.53 -19.54 4.20
CA ILE A 115 -18.81 -20.73 4.67
C ILE A 115 -17.32 -20.42 4.81
N GLY A 116 -16.74 -19.73 3.82
CA GLY A 116 -15.37 -19.22 3.90
C GLY A 116 -15.20 -18.41 5.18
N PHE A 117 -16.02 -17.38 5.38
CA PHE A 117 -16.00 -16.51 6.56
C PHE A 117 -16.16 -17.26 7.90
N ILE A 118 -17.07 -18.23 7.98
CA ILE A 118 -17.25 -19.05 9.18
C ILE A 118 -16.07 -19.98 9.43
N GLY A 119 -15.47 -20.54 8.37
CA GLY A 119 -14.21 -21.29 8.46
C GLY A 119 -13.07 -20.40 8.96
N LEU A 120 -12.99 -19.17 8.45
CA LEU A 120 -12.01 -18.15 8.84
C LEU A 120 -12.16 -17.74 10.33
N TYR A 121 -13.39 -17.60 10.84
CA TYR A 121 -13.64 -17.12 12.21
C TYR A 121 -13.59 -18.19 13.30
N ASN A 122 -13.97 -19.43 12.99
CA ASN A 122 -14.12 -20.48 14.01
C ASN A 122 -12.92 -21.43 14.13
N ASN A 123 -11.87 -21.25 13.32
CA ASN A 123 -10.64 -22.05 13.32
C ASN A 123 -10.89 -23.58 13.31
N PHE A 124 -12.07 -24.02 12.84
CA PHE A 124 -12.65 -25.37 12.96
C PHE A 124 -12.58 -26.06 14.36
N HIS A 125 -12.14 -25.39 15.42
CA HIS A 125 -11.90 -26.00 16.73
C HIS A 125 -13.10 -25.96 17.68
N THR A 126 -14.03 -25.01 17.52
CA THR A 126 -15.27 -25.06 18.30
C THR A 126 -16.24 -26.03 17.67
N ASN A 127 -16.36 -27.21 18.27
CA ASN A 127 -17.43 -28.20 18.07
C ASN A 127 -18.83 -27.64 18.45
N ASN A 128 -19.15 -26.37 18.16
CA ASN A 128 -20.48 -25.81 18.43
C ASN A 128 -21.44 -26.19 17.31
N ILE A 129 -21.74 -27.48 17.34
CA ILE A 129 -22.37 -28.33 16.35
C ILE A 129 -23.80 -27.90 15.95
N THR A 130 -24.49 -27.10 16.78
CA THR A 130 -25.80 -26.52 16.45
C THR A 130 -25.72 -25.44 15.38
N GLN A 131 -24.58 -24.76 15.23
CA GLN A 131 -24.42 -23.64 14.31
C GLN A 131 -24.54 -24.07 12.84
N PHE A 132 -24.02 -25.24 12.45
CA PHE A 132 -24.14 -25.74 11.07
C PHE A 132 -25.58 -26.08 10.68
N GLY A 133 -26.33 -26.77 11.55
CA GLY A 133 -27.74 -27.07 11.29
C GLY A 133 -28.59 -25.80 11.15
N ILE A 134 -28.34 -24.81 12.02
CA ILE A 134 -29.00 -23.50 11.96
C ILE A 134 -28.59 -22.76 10.68
N LEU A 135 -27.31 -22.73 10.33
CA LEU A 135 -26.79 -22.04 9.15
C LEU A 135 -27.38 -22.60 7.85
N PHE A 136 -27.29 -23.91 7.64
CA PHE A 136 -27.85 -24.54 6.44
C PHE A 136 -29.38 -24.45 6.41
N GLY A 137 -30.05 -24.48 7.57
CA GLY A 137 -31.49 -24.23 7.68
C GLY A 137 -31.88 -22.81 7.31
N LEU A 138 -31.15 -21.80 7.81
CA LEU A 138 -31.33 -20.38 7.47
C LEU A 138 -31.03 -20.11 6.00
N PHE A 139 -29.96 -20.70 5.47
CA PHE A 139 -29.64 -20.62 4.05
C PHE A 139 -30.76 -21.23 3.21
N GLY A 140 -31.24 -22.41 3.58
CA GLY A 140 -32.39 -23.06 2.95
C GLY A 140 -33.66 -22.19 3.03
N LEU A 141 -33.89 -21.50 4.14
CA LEU A 141 -35.00 -20.55 4.29
C LEU A 141 -34.90 -19.39 3.31
N ILE A 142 -33.74 -18.72 3.24
CA ILE A 142 -33.51 -17.58 2.33
C ILE A 142 -33.62 -18.04 0.87
N PHE A 143 -32.97 -19.16 0.54
CA PHE A 143 -33.03 -19.78 -0.78
C PHE A 143 -34.46 -20.13 -1.18
N GLY A 144 -35.21 -20.76 -0.27
CA GLY A 144 -36.59 -21.14 -0.53
C GLY A 144 -37.54 -19.94 -0.64
N LEU A 145 -37.30 -18.86 0.11
CA LEU A 145 -38.06 -17.62 0.01
C LEU A 145 -37.85 -16.94 -1.35
N LEU A 146 -36.60 -16.75 -1.76
CA LEU A 146 -36.26 -16.14 -3.06
C LEU A 146 -36.79 -16.98 -4.23
N THR A 147 -36.48 -18.28 -4.22
CA THR A 147 -36.94 -19.23 -5.25
C THR A 147 -38.46 -19.27 -5.30
N GLY A 148 -39.11 -19.33 -4.13
CA GLY A 148 -40.55 -19.37 -3.99
C GLY A 148 -41.22 -18.11 -4.52
N LEU A 149 -40.65 -16.93 -4.25
CA LEU A 149 -41.17 -15.64 -4.74
C LEU A 149 -41.09 -15.58 -6.27
N LEU A 150 -39.92 -15.84 -6.84
CA LEU A 150 -39.71 -15.84 -8.30
C LEU A 150 -40.61 -16.87 -8.99
N GLN A 151 -40.61 -18.10 -8.47
CA GLN A 151 -41.44 -19.18 -9.00
C GLN A 151 -42.92 -18.81 -8.95
N ALA A 152 -43.40 -18.29 -7.82
CA ALA A 152 -44.81 -17.98 -7.65
C ALA A 152 -45.28 -16.80 -8.51
N LEU A 153 -44.43 -15.80 -8.78
CA LEU A 153 -44.75 -14.68 -9.66
C LEU A 153 -44.78 -15.11 -11.14
N MET A 154 -43.94 -16.08 -11.53
CA MET A 154 -43.80 -16.51 -12.93
C MET A 154 -44.71 -17.66 -13.33
N SER A 155 -45.31 -18.38 -12.37
CA SER A 155 -46.00 -19.64 -12.66
C SER A 155 -47.47 -19.68 -12.21
N VAL A 156 -47.88 -18.80 -11.29
CA VAL A 156 -49.25 -18.72 -10.81
C VAL A 156 -49.72 -17.27 -10.63
N ARG A 157 -51.03 -17.09 -10.59
CA ARG A 157 -51.63 -15.78 -10.27
C ARG A 157 -51.34 -15.35 -8.83
N LEU A 158 -51.10 -14.06 -8.61
CA LEU A 158 -50.75 -13.44 -7.31
C LEU A 158 -51.55 -13.94 -6.10
N ARG A 159 -52.87 -14.13 -6.25
CA ARG A 159 -53.75 -14.64 -5.16
C ARG A 159 -53.34 -16.00 -4.60
N HIS A 160 -52.62 -16.81 -5.40
CA HIS A 160 -52.16 -18.15 -5.04
C HIS A 160 -50.66 -18.19 -4.70
N SER A 161 -49.94 -17.08 -4.91
CA SER A 161 -48.48 -17.06 -4.80
C SER A 161 -47.97 -17.39 -3.40
N TRP A 162 -48.67 -16.94 -2.34
CA TRP A 162 -48.26 -17.20 -0.95
C TRP A 162 -48.16 -18.70 -0.62
N ARG A 163 -49.01 -19.55 -1.22
CA ARG A 163 -48.99 -21.01 -0.99
C ARG A 163 -47.73 -21.64 -1.55
N LEU A 164 -47.31 -21.19 -2.73
CA LEU A 164 -46.10 -21.66 -3.38
C LEU A 164 -44.87 -21.16 -2.62
N ILE A 165 -44.84 -19.88 -2.26
CA ILE A 165 -43.75 -19.28 -1.47
C ILE A 165 -43.55 -20.09 -0.18
N LEU A 166 -44.63 -20.34 0.57
CA LEU A 166 -44.56 -21.12 1.81
C LEU A 166 -44.07 -22.56 1.57
N ALA A 167 -44.59 -23.23 0.55
CA ALA A 167 -44.21 -24.60 0.21
C ALA A 167 -42.72 -24.73 -0.12
N VAL A 168 -42.18 -23.84 -0.95
CA VAL A 168 -40.76 -23.82 -1.33
C VAL A 168 -39.88 -23.46 -0.13
N THR A 169 -40.26 -22.42 0.62
CA THR A 169 -39.53 -21.95 1.81
C THR A 169 -39.41 -23.06 2.85
N LEU A 170 -40.52 -23.71 3.21
CA LEU A 170 -40.50 -24.81 4.19
C LEU A 170 -39.69 -26.01 3.68
N GLY A 171 -39.83 -26.35 2.39
CA GLY A 171 -39.09 -27.45 1.80
C GLY A 171 -37.58 -27.27 1.85
N PHE A 172 -37.08 -26.10 1.45
CA PHE A 172 -35.65 -25.81 1.51
C PHE A 172 -35.14 -25.55 2.93
N MET A 173 -35.91 -24.92 3.81
CA MET A 173 -35.52 -24.74 5.22
C MET A 173 -35.33 -26.09 5.91
N LEU A 174 -36.32 -26.99 5.80
CA LEU A 174 -36.25 -28.32 6.42
C LEU A 174 -35.16 -29.16 5.78
N GLY A 175 -35.03 -29.12 4.46
CA GLY A 175 -33.99 -29.86 3.77
C GLY A 175 -32.58 -29.35 4.06
N GLY A 176 -32.40 -28.03 4.18
CA GLY A 176 -31.15 -27.41 4.60
C GLY A 176 -30.78 -27.81 6.03
N LEU A 177 -31.74 -27.78 6.95
CA LEU A 177 -31.52 -28.24 8.34
C LEU A 177 -31.09 -29.72 8.39
N LEU A 178 -31.74 -30.59 7.61
CA LEU A 178 -31.37 -32.00 7.51
C LEU A 178 -30.00 -32.21 6.87
N LEU A 179 -29.67 -31.45 5.82
CA LEU A 179 -28.34 -31.45 5.20
C LEU A 179 -27.27 -31.03 6.22
N GLY A 180 -27.49 -29.94 6.97
CA GLY A 180 -26.56 -29.48 8.00
C GLY A 180 -26.34 -30.53 9.11
N LEU A 181 -27.41 -31.20 9.53
CA LEU A 181 -27.32 -32.31 10.49
C LEU A 181 -26.59 -33.54 9.90
N LEU A 182 -26.74 -33.82 8.61
CA LEU A 182 -26.07 -34.92 7.93
C LEU A 182 -24.58 -34.64 7.73
N VAL A 183 -24.21 -33.44 7.28
CA VAL A 183 -22.81 -32.98 7.17
C VAL A 183 -22.12 -33.08 8.52
N ARG A 184 -22.79 -32.62 9.59
CA ARG A 184 -22.34 -32.84 10.97
C ARG A 184 -22.09 -34.31 11.28
N TRP A 185 -23.08 -35.19 11.01
CA TRP A 185 -22.98 -36.60 11.38
C TRP A 185 -21.83 -37.30 10.67
N LEU A 186 -21.55 -36.90 9.42
CA LEU A 186 -20.46 -37.46 8.64
C LEU A 186 -19.09 -37.00 9.12
N ASN A 187 -18.95 -35.79 9.66
CA ASN A 187 -17.65 -35.16 9.88
C ASN A 187 -16.77 -35.27 8.61
N PRO A 188 -16.95 -34.35 7.64
CA PRO A 188 -16.43 -34.49 6.28
C PRO A 188 -14.93 -34.78 6.24
N THR A 189 -14.14 -34.10 7.07
CA THR A 189 -12.69 -34.28 7.13
C THR A 189 -12.32 -35.73 7.43
N HIS A 190 -12.81 -36.27 8.55
CA HIS A 190 -12.55 -37.66 8.93
C HIS A 190 -13.14 -38.69 7.94
N THR A 191 -14.34 -38.45 7.41
CA THR A 191 -14.99 -39.42 6.51
C THR A 191 -14.40 -39.42 5.10
N PHE A 192 -13.95 -38.28 4.58
CA PHE A 192 -13.27 -38.23 3.27
C PHE A 192 -11.90 -38.89 3.30
N ASP A 193 -11.20 -38.83 4.43
CA ASP A 193 -9.91 -39.50 4.61
C ASP A 193 -10.05 -41.02 4.73
N VAL A 194 -11.05 -41.48 5.51
CA VAL A 194 -11.19 -42.91 5.82
C VAL A 194 -12.05 -43.65 4.79
N PHE A 195 -13.11 -43.03 4.28
CA PHE A 195 -14.09 -43.67 3.37
C PHE A 195 -14.54 -42.71 2.24
N PRO A 196 -13.65 -42.36 1.29
CA PRO A 196 -13.91 -41.31 0.30
C PRO A 196 -15.18 -41.55 -0.52
N ILE A 197 -15.40 -42.79 -1.00
CA ILE A 197 -16.58 -43.13 -1.81
C ILE A 197 -17.88 -42.99 -1.01
N LEU A 198 -17.88 -43.44 0.25
CA LEU A 198 -19.05 -43.34 1.12
C LEU A 198 -19.32 -41.88 1.47
N GLY A 199 -18.28 -41.11 1.80
CA GLY A 199 -18.37 -39.67 2.06
C GLY A 199 -19.02 -38.92 0.89
N TRP A 200 -18.54 -39.15 -0.35
CA TRP A 200 -19.12 -38.55 -1.55
C TRP A 200 -20.56 -38.99 -1.78
N THR A 201 -20.87 -40.27 -1.58
CA THR A 201 -22.24 -40.80 -1.76
C THR A 201 -23.22 -40.13 -0.79
N ILE A 202 -22.86 -40.04 0.48
CA ILE A 202 -23.74 -39.46 1.49
C ILE A 202 -23.83 -37.93 1.31
N LEU A 203 -22.75 -37.25 0.92
CA LEU A 203 -22.80 -35.82 0.58
C LEU A 203 -23.75 -35.56 -0.59
N ILE A 204 -23.66 -36.32 -1.68
CA ILE A 204 -24.57 -36.17 -2.83
C ILE A 204 -26.02 -36.42 -2.39
N LEU A 205 -26.28 -37.50 -1.64
CA LEU A 205 -27.63 -37.77 -1.11
C LEU A 205 -28.13 -36.62 -0.23
N GLY A 206 -27.27 -36.09 0.63
CA GLY A 206 -27.56 -34.92 1.45
C GLY A 206 -27.93 -33.70 0.63
N LEU A 207 -27.14 -33.39 -0.41
CA LEU A 207 -27.38 -32.26 -1.30
C LEU A 207 -28.69 -32.40 -2.07
N LEU A 208 -29.19 -33.62 -2.29
CA LEU A 208 -30.48 -33.88 -2.93
C LEU A 208 -31.68 -33.68 -1.98
N VAL A 209 -31.50 -33.79 -0.65
CA VAL A 209 -32.60 -33.68 0.33
C VAL A 209 -33.39 -32.37 0.23
N PRO A 210 -32.76 -31.18 0.15
CA PRO A 210 -33.49 -29.92 -0.05
C PRO A 210 -34.35 -29.89 -1.32
N PHE A 211 -33.81 -30.39 -2.43
CA PHE A 211 -34.53 -30.43 -3.71
C PHE A 211 -35.66 -31.46 -3.70
N PHE A 212 -35.46 -32.60 -3.04
CA PHE A 212 -36.49 -33.62 -2.86
C PHE A 212 -37.68 -33.09 -2.06
N LEU A 213 -37.42 -32.48 -0.89
CA LEU A 213 -38.47 -31.96 -0.01
C LEU A 213 -39.19 -30.77 -0.66
N SER A 214 -38.44 -29.79 -1.17
CA SER A 214 -39.01 -28.63 -1.85
C SER A 214 -39.80 -29.01 -3.10
N GLY A 215 -39.25 -29.88 -3.95
CA GLY A 215 -39.96 -30.43 -5.11
C GLY A 215 -41.24 -31.17 -4.72
N GLY A 216 -41.21 -31.91 -3.61
CA GLY A 216 -42.38 -32.58 -3.06
C GLY A 216 -43.48 -31.61 -2.62
N PHE A 217 -43.14 -30.61 -1.82
CA PHE A 217 -44.09 -29.59 -1.37
C PHE A 217 -44.65 -28.77 -2.54
N LEU A 218 -43.83 -28.48 -3.55
CA LEU A 218 -44.29 -27.88 -4.80
C LEU A 218 -45.29 -28.78 -5.52
N GLY A 219 -44.94 -30.04 -5.78
CA GLY A 219 -45.81 -31.00 -6.47
C GLY A 219 -47.16 -31.15 -5.76
N PHE A 220 -47.16 -31.25 -4.44
CA PHE A 220 -48.36 -31.26 -3.61
C PHE A 220 -49.21 -29.99 -3.79
N THR A 221 -48.59 -28.82 -3.72
CA THR A 221 -49.28 -27.52 -3.81
C THR A 221 -49.88 -27.28 -5.19
N TYR A 222 -49.12 -27.52 -6.27
CA TYR A 222 -49.63 -27.44 -7.63
C TYR A 222 -50.74 -28.46 -7.90
N GLY A 223 -50.60 -29.68 -7.37
CA GLY A 223 -51.64 -30.70 -7.46
C GLY A 223 -52.97 -30.26 -6.84
N ARG A 224 -52.92 -29.58 -5.69
CA ARG A 224 -54.11 -29.03 -5.04
C ARG A 224 -54.71 -27.85 -5.81
N LEU A 225 -53.87 -26.98 -6.38
CA LEU A 225 -54.33 -25.88 -7.22
C LEU A 225 -55.02 -26.39 -8.50
N ALA A 226 -54.43 -27.38 -9.17
CA ALA A 226 -54.98 -28.01 -10.37
C ALA A 226 -56.32 -28.70 -10.11
N ARG A 227 -56.45 -29.42 -8.99
CA ARG A 227 -57.76 -29.99 -8.61
C ARG A 227 -58.78 -28.90 -8.35
N ARG A 228 -58.41 -27.87 -7.59
CA ARG A 228 -59.34 -26.78 -7.25
C ARG A 228 -59.87 -26.05 -8.48
N SER A 229 -59.04 -25.84 -9.51
CA SER A 229 -59.52 -25.25 -10.77
C SER A 229 -60.50 -26.14 -11.52
N GLN A 230 -60.35 -27.46 -11.47
CA GLN A 230 -61.28 -28.41 -12.10
C GLN A 230 -62.67 -28.39 -11.43
N TRP A 231 -62.75 -28.20 -10.11
CA TRP A 231 -64.02 -28.16 -9.38
C TRP A 231 -64.81 -26.86 -9.58
N GLU A 232 -64.12 -25.74 -9.76
CA GLU A 232 -64.75 -24.41 -9.77
C GLU A 232 -65.16 -23.93 -11.18
N LEU A 233 -65.10 -24.77 -12.24
CA LEU A 233 -65.47 -24.44 -13.63
C LEU A 233 -64.75 -23.19 -14.21
N TYR A 234 -63.67 -22.74 -13.58
CA TYR A 234 -62.92 -21.58 -14.05
C TYR A 234 -62.04 -21.95 -15.25
N PRO A 235 -62.02 -21.13 -16.32
CA PRO A 235 -61.06 -21.26 -17.41
C PRO A 235 -59.62 -21.39 -16.90
N GLU A 236 -58.80 -22.20 -17.56
CA GLU A 236 -57.37 -22.41 -17.22
C GLU A 236 -56.59 -21.08 -17.07
N LYS A 237 -57.05 -20.01 -17.73
CA LYS A 237 -56.57 -18.63 -17.61
C LYS A 237 -56.55 -18.07 -16.18
N TYR A 238 -57.29 -18.64 -15.23
CA TYR A 238 -57.38 -18.14 -13.85
C TYR A 238 -56.29 -18.68 -12.89
N LEU A 239 -55.50 -19.65 -13.34
CA LEU A 239 -54.35 -20.19 -12.59
C LEU A 239 -53.01 -19.56 -13.04
N LEU A 240 -52.87 -19.27 -14.33
CA LEU A 240 -51.66 -18.70 -14.92
C LEU A 240 -51.45 -17.24 -14.48
N PRO A 241 -50.20 -16.75 -14.47
CA PRO A 241 -49.92 -15.35 -14.15
C PRO A 241 -50.55 -14.42 -15.19
N ASP A 242 -51.02 -13.26 -14.73
CA ASP A 242 -51.47 -12.20 -15.62
C ASP A 242 -50.26 -11.64 -16.42
N LYS A 243 -50.46 -11.20 -17.67
CA LYS A 243 -49.35 -10.67 -18.52
C LYS A 243 -48.54 -9.57 -17.84
N TRP A 244 -49.21 -8.71 -17.05
CA TRP A 244 -48.54 -7.65 -16.30
C TRP A 244 -47.58 -8.20 -15.24
N GLN A 245 -47.86 -9.35 -14.62
CA GLN A 245 -46.94 -10.00 -13.67
C GLN A 245 -45.67 -10.41 -14.41
N THR A 246 -45.80 -11.04 -15.58
CA THR A 246 -44.67 -11.40 -16.43
C THR A 246 -43.88 -10.16 -16.87
N TYR A 247 -44.55 -9.10 -17.32
CA TYR A 247 -43.89 -7.84 -17.68
C TYR A 247 -43.20 -7.16 -16.50
N SER A 248 -43.78 -7.22 -15.30
CA SER A 248 -43.18 -6.64 -14.09
C SER A 248 -41.92 -7.40 -13.69
N VAL A 249 -41.96 -8.74 -13.69
CA VAL A 249 -40.77 -9.58 -13.44
C VAL A 249 -39.70 -9.32 -14.50
N ALA A 250 -40.08 -9.20 -15.78
CA ALA A 250 -39.15 -8.87 -16.85
C ALA A 250 -38.54 -7.48 -16.67
N ALA A 251 -39.34 -6.45 -16.36
CA ALA A 251 -38.88 -5.09 -16.14
C ALA A 251 -37.92 -5.00 -14.94
N VAL A 252 -38.26 -5.63 -13.82
CA VAL A 252 -37.37 -5.74 -12.65
C VAL A 252 -36.09 -6.48 -13.01
N GLY A 253 -36.18 -7.56 -13.78
CA GLY A 253 -35.01 -8.29 -14.28
C GLY A 253 -34.09 -7.42 -15.15
N VAL A 254 -34.65 -6.59 -16.03
CA VAL A 254 -33.89 -5.63 -16.85
C VAL A 254 -33.22 -4.56 -15.98
N LEU A 255 -33.95 -3.97 -15.03
CA LEU A 255 -33.39 -2.96 -14.11
C LEU A 255 -32.26 -3.55 -13.25
N LEU A 256 -32.44 -4.77 -12.74
CA LEU A 256 -31.39 -5.48 -12.00
C LEU A 256 -30.18 -5.80 -12.88
N ALA A 257 -30.38 -6.16 -14.14
CA ALA A 257 -29.28 -6.41 -15.08
C ALA A 257 -28.50 -5.12 -15.37
N ILE A 258 -29.18 -3.98 -15.57
CA ILE A 258 -28.53 -2.67 -15.75
C ILE A 258 -27.74 -2.30 -14.49
N TRP A 259 -28.38 -2.38 -13.31
CA TRP A 259 -27.72 -2.10 -12.03
C TRP A 259 -26.49 -2.99 -11.81
N LEU A 260 -26.62 -4.30 -12.03
CA LEU A 260 -25.51 -5.25 -11.89
C LEU A 260 -24.40 -4.97 -12.89
N THR A 261 -24.72 -4.59 -14.13
CA THR A 261 -23.71 -4.25 -15.14
C THR A 261 -22.93 -3.01 -14.74
N ASN A 262 -23.61 -1.97 -14.25
CA ASN A 262 -22.95 -0.76 -13.77
C ASN A 262 -22.09 -1.04 -12.53
N PHE A 263 -22.62 -1.82 -11.58
CA PHE A 263 -21.88 -2.25 -10.40
C PHE A 263 -20.64 -3.07 -10.76
N LEU A 264 -20.77 -4.04 -11.67
CA LEU A 264 -19.62 -4.83 -12.16
C LEU A 264 -18.63 -3.98 -12.94
N GLY A 265 -19.09 -2.93 -13.64
CA GLY A 265 -18.23 -1.93 -14.25
C GLY A 265 -17.36 -1.24 -13.20
N SER A 266 -17.96 -0.66 -12.16
CA SER A 266 -17.23 -0.01 -11.07
C SER A 266 -16.28 -0.95 -10.33
N VAL A 267 -16.71 -2.19 -10.04
CA VAL A 267 -15.82 -3.18 -9.40
C VAL A 267 -14.70 -3.60 -10.36
N SER A 268 -14.97 -3.75 -11.65
CA SER A 268 -13.94 -4.07 -12.64
C SER A 268 -12.92 -2.95 -12.76
N ASP A 269 -13.36 -1.70 -12.86
CA ASP A 269 -12.46 -0.53 -12.93
C ASP A 269 -11.60 -0.45 -11.66
N PHE A 270 -12.20 -0.66 -10.48
CA PHE A 270 -11.49 -0.71 -9.20
C PHE A 270 -10.45 -1.84 -9.11
N LEU A 271 -10.75 -3.03 -9.65
CA LEU A 271 -9.85 -4.18 -9.63
C LEU A 271 -8.83 -4.19 -10.80
N THR A 272 -8.92 -3.22 -11.71
CA THR A 272 -7.99 -3.11 -12.83
C THR A 272 -6.64 -2.61 -12.33
N ILE A 273 -5.60 -3.40 -12.63
CA ILE A 273 -4.22 -3.14 -12.27
C ILE A 273 -3.63 -2.18 -13.32
N ASN A 274 -3.36 -0.95 -12.91
CA ASN A 274 -2.60 0.03 -13.68
C ASN A 274 -1.25 0.23 -12.95
N PRO A 275 -0.15 -0.37 -13.43
CA PRO A 275 1.16 -0.15 -12.83
C PRO A 275 1.69 1.24 -13.17
N ALA A 276 2.45 1.84 -12.24
CA ALA A 276 3.19 3.05 -12.51
C ALA A 276 4.38 2.78 -13.45
N ASN A 277 4.80 3.79 -14.20
CA ASN A 277 6.03 3.74 -14.99
C ASN A 277 7.21 4.12 -14.10
N LEU A 278 7.85 3.12 -13.51
CA LEU A 278 8.95 3.30 -12.56
C LEU A 278 10.29 2.92 -13.19
N THR A 279 11.36 3.48 -12.67
CA THR A 279 12.72 3.18 -13.12
C THR A 279 13.20 1.84 -12.56
N SER A 280 14.03 1.14 -13.34
CA SER A 280 14.72 -0.07 -12.89
C SER A 280 16.02 0.23 -12.15
N GLN A 281 16.50 1.48 -12.22
CA GLN A 281 17.71 1.97 -11.55
C GLN A 281 17.48 3.39 -11.06
N LEU A 282 17.80 3.64 -9.79
CA LEU A 282 17.77 4.99 -9.23
C LEU A 282 19.02 5.77 -9.64
N GLN A 283 18.83 6.99 -10.12
CA GLN A 283 19.92 7.93 -10.39
C GLN A 283 19.91 9.02 -9.34
N SER A 284 20.98 9.10 -8.54
CA SER A 284 21.19 10.26 -7.67
C SER A 284 21.70 11.43 -8.51
N GLU A 285 21.01 12.55 -8.47
CA GLU A 285 21.44 13.80 -9.13
C GLU A 285 22.41 14.63 -8.28
N THR A 286 23.04 14.03 -7.27
CA THR A 286 23.92 14.76 -6.35
C THR A 286 25.11 15.40 -7.05
N VAL A 287 25.39 16.66 -6.69
CA VAL A 287 26.49 17.45 -7.24
C VAL A 287 27.36 17.95 -6.09
N GLY A 288 28.47 17.27 -5.82
CA GLY A 288 29.41 17.68 -4.76
C GLY A 288 28.80 17.67 -3.36
N VAL A 289 29.51 18.27 -2.41
CA VAL A 289 29.16 18.29 -0.98
C VAL A 289 28.69 19.68 -0.55
N ALA A 290 27.80 19.78 0.42
CA ALA A 290 27.35 21.07 0.95
C ALA A 290 28.48 21.79 1.70
N TRP A 291 28.46 23.12 1.68
CA TRP A 291 29.35 23.94 2.51
C TRP A 291 28.89 23.91 3.97
N SER A 292 29.84 23.86 4.91
CA SER A 292 29.56 24.08 6.32
C SER A 292 29.00 25.47 6.57
N ALA A 293 28.32 25.66 7.70
CA ALA A 293 27.97 27.00 8.17
C ALA A 293 29.23 27.91 8.23
N PRO A 294 29.12 29.20 7.86
CA PRO A 294 30.20 30.17 8.00
C PRO A 294 30.67 30.33 9.45
N GLU A 295 31.99 30.24 9.67
CA GLU A 295 32.62 30.48 10.97
C GLU A 295 33.58 31.67 10.91
N PRO A 296 33.69 32.50 11.98
CA PRO A 296 34.71 33.54 12.06
C PRO A 296 36.13 32.97 11.93
N TYR A 297 36.95 33.56 11.06
CA TYR A 297 38.32 33.15 10.80
C TYR A 297 39.31 34.27 11.18
N SER A 298 40.36 33.91 11.92
CA SER A 298 41.38 34.87 12.41
C SER A 298 42.69 34.87 11.59
N GLY A 299 42.79 34.02 10.56
CA GLY A 299 43.95 33.99 9.68
C GLY A 299 43.91 35.09 8.61
N MET A 300 45.07 35.44 8.07
CA MET A 300 45.19 36.43 7.01
C MET A 300 44.61 35.89 5.69
N VAL A 301 43.62 36.58 5.11
CA VAL A 301 43.15 36.35 3.74
C VAL A 301 43.83 37.36 2.84
N VAL A 302 44.66 36.86 1.92
CA VAL A 302 45.28 37.70 0.89
C VAL A 302 44.29 37.79 -0.27
N ALA A 303 43.64 38.94 -0.42
CA ALA A 303 42.76 39.18 -1.56
C ALA A 303 43.60 39.21 -2.86
N PRO A 304 43.18 38.50 -3.92
CA PRO A 304 43.82 38.61 -5.23
C PRO A 304 43.65 40.02 -5.80
N ALA A 305 44.57 40.44 -6.68
CA ALA A 305 44.50 41.78 -7.29
C ALA A 305 43.28 41.88 -8.23
N PRO A 306 42.58 43.04 -8.30
CA PRO A 306 41.28 43.16 -9.02
C PRO A 306 41.34 42.95 -10.53
N ASP A 307 42.52 43.00 -11.14
CA ASP A 307 42.76 42.88 -12.58
C ASP A 307 43.29 41.49 -13.00
N GLN A 308 43.36 40.53 -12.07
CA GLN A 308 43.89 39.20 -12.32
C GLN A 308 42.79 38.18 -12.64
N GLN A 309 43.09 37.27 -13.56
CA GLN A 309 42.35 36.01 -13.69
C GLN A 309 42.75 35.10 -12.54
N ASP A 310 41.80 34.37 -11.95
CA ASP A 310 42.17 33.33 -10.99
C ASP A 310 42.65 32.10 -11.75
N VAL A 311 43.73 31.48 -11.27
CA VAL A 311 44.41 30.39 -11.96
C VAL A 311 44.66 29.24 -10.99
N ALA A 312 43.96 28.13 -11.22
CA ALA A 312 44.25 26.86 -10.56
C ALA A 312 45.07 25.95 -11.49
N VAL A 313 45.92 25.10 -10.91
CA VAL A 313 46.69 24.11 -11.66
C VAL A 313 46.42 22.74 -11.05
N THR A 314 46.01 21.80 -11.87
CA THR A 314 45.80 20.40 -11.47
C THR A 314 47.12 19.67 -11.24
N VAL A 315 47.04 18.48 -10.64
CA VAL A 315 48.20 17.61 -10.39
C VAL A 315 48.91 17.20 -11.70
N ASP A 316 48.17 17.05 -12.80
CA ASP A 316 48.71 16.75 -14.14
C ASP A 316 49.23 18.01 -14.88
N GLY A 317 49.23 19.18 -14.23
CA GLY A 317 49.78 20.42 -14.76
C GLY A 317 48.85 21.19 -15.72
N VAL A 318 47.60 20.77 -15.88
CA VAL A 318 46.60 21.51 -16.66
C VAL A 318 46.24 22.79 -15.92
N LYS A 319 46.33 23.93 -16.62
CA LYS A 319 45.97 25.23 -16.08
C LYS A 319 44.48 25.49 -16.30
N HIS A 320 43.79 25.89 -15.25
CA HIS A 320 42.41 26.32 -15.28
C HIS A 320 42.37 27.82 -15.00
N LYS A 321 41.57 28.58 -15.75
CA LYS A 321 41.43 30.02 -15.60
C LYS A 321 39.97 30.39 -15.46
N ALA A 322 39.67 31.33 -14.57
CA ALA A 322 38.34 31.91 -14.45
C ALA A 322 38.40 33.42 -14.27
N TRP A 323 37.43 34.14 -14.86
CA TRP A 323 37.30 35.58 -14.70
C TRP A 323 35.86 36.03 -14.90
N CYS A 324 35.55 37.23 -14.41
CA CYS A 324 34.29 37.88 -14.69
C CYS A 324 34.38 38.69 -15.99
N GLY A 325 33.55 38.36 -16.98
CA GLY A 325 33.47 39.06 -18.26
C GLY A 325 32.95 40.49 -18.10
N ALA A 326 33.25 41.34 -19.07
CA ALA A 326 32.75 42.72 -19.08
C ALA A 326 31.21 42.82 -19.18
N ASP A 327 30.56 41.75 -19.64
CA ASP A 327 29.11 41.57 -19.69
C ASP A 327 28.51 41.00 -18.39
N GLY A 328 29.33 40.79 -17.36
CA GLY A 328 28.91 40.23 -16.07
C GLY A 328 28.72 38.71 -16.09
N THR A 329 29.17 38.01 -17.14
CA THR A 329 29.13 36.54 -17.20
C THR A 329 30.43 35.93 -16.67
N ILE A 330 30.34 34.77 -16.01
CA ILE A 330 31.54 34.03 -15.60
C ILE A 330 32.12 33.34 -16.84
N ARG A 331 33.42 33.51 -17.05
CA ARG A 331 34.18 32.86 -18.12
C ARG A 331 35.16 31.86 -17.52
N TYR A 332 35.26 30.70 -18.15
CA TYR A 332 36.18 29.64 -17.74
C TYR A 332 36.95 29.05 -18.93
N GLN A 333 38.22 28.72 -18.71
CA GLN A 333 39.06 28.05 -19.71
C GLN A 333 39.95 26.97 -19.08
N ARG A 334 39.96 25.78 -19.68
CA ARG A 334 40.86 24.67 -19.35
C ARG A 334 41.98 24.55 -20.38
N GLY A 335 43.21 24.88 -20.00
CA GLY A 335 44.36 24.86 -20.90
C GLY A 335 44.16 25.78 -22.11
N GLU A 336 44.20 25.20 -23.30
CA GLU A 336 43.90 25.88 -24.58
C GLU A 336 42.50 25.53 -25.13
N ALA A 337 41.65 24.89 -24.34
CA ALA A 337 40.29 24.56 -24.76
C ALA A 337 39.46 25.82 -25.04
N ALA A 338 38.33 25.62 -25.71
CA ALA A 338 37.34 26.67 -25.92
C ALA A 338 36.84 27.22 -24.57
N GLU A 339 36.56 28.51 -24.55
CA GLU A 339 36.00 29.19 -23.40
C GLU A 339 34.56 28.72 -23.13
N GLU A 340 34.26 28.40 -21.88
CA GLU A 340 32.92 28.08 -21.39
C GLU A 340 32.35 29.28 -20.62
N GLN A 341 31.03 29.43 -20.60
CA GLN A 341 30.34 30.56 -19.99
C GLN A 341 29.26 30.08 -19.01
N ILE A 342 29.15 30.74 -17.86
CA ILE A 342 28.00 30.61 -16.95
C ILE A 342 27.24 31.94 -17.00
N LEU A 343 25.98 31.88 -17.42
CA LEU A 343 25.19 33.06 -17.77
C LEU A 343 24.53 33.72 -16.55
N ALA A 344 24.11 32.95 -15.55
CA ALA A 344 23.41 33.44 -14.38
C ALA A 344 23.73 32.57 -13.14
N PRO A 345 23.71 33.16 -11.92
CA PRO A 345 23.64 34.59 -11.67
C PRO A 345 24.93 35.29 -12.11
N GLY A 346 24.82 36.56 -12.51
CA GLY A 346 25.97 37.34 -12.99
C GLY A 346 27.02 37.56 -11.91
N CYS A 347 28.25 37.88 -12.34
CA CYS A 347 29.38 38.21 -11.47
C CYS A 347 29.67 39.70 -11.47
N ARG A 348 30.20 40.19 -10.35
CA ARG A 348 30.76 41.56 -10.22
C ARG A 348 32.15 41.59 -9.62
N THR A 349 32.55 40.51 -8.97
CA THR A 349 33.88 40.32 -8.41
C THR A 349 34.59 39.19 -9.15
N LEU A 350 35.90 39.08 -8.94
CA LEU A 350 36.69 37.98 -9.46
C LEU A 350 36.17 36.65 -8.87
N PRO A 351 35.75 35.67 -9.70
CA PRO A 351 35.46 34.32 -9.19
C PRO A 351 36.72 33.68 -8.62
N ALA A 352 36.57 33.00 -7.49
CA ALA A 352 37.57 32.09 -6.97
C ALA A 352 37.44 30.74 -7.68
N LEU A 353 38.58 30.11 -7.97
CA LEU A 353 38.68 28.84 -8.68
C LEU A 353 39.55 27.86 -7.90
N VAL A 354 39.05 26.64 -7.73
CA VAL A 354 39.84 25.52 -7.21
C VAL A 354 39.51 24.25 -8.00
N VAL A 355 40.41 23.26 -7.95
CA VAL A 355 40.14 21.94 -8.50
C VAL A 355 40.23 20.92 -7.37
N ASP A 356 39.19 20.11 -7.20
CA ASP A 356 39.11 19.11 -6.15
C ASP A 356 40.04 17.92 -6.40
N LEU A 357 40.07 16.97 -5.46
CA LEU A 357 40.87 15.74 -5.60
C LEU A 357 40.42 14.83 -6.75
N LYS A 358 39.18 14.96 -7.23
CA LYS A 358 38.63 14.24 -8.38
C LYS A 358 38.94 14.94 -9.71
N GLY A 359 39.65 16.07 -9.69
CA GLY A 359 39.98 16.86 -10.88
C GLY A 359 38.81 17.71 -11.37
N GLN A 360 37.77 17.91 -10.57
CA GLN A 360 36.59 18.72 -10.89
C GLN A 360 36.85 20.19 -10.51
N PRO A 361 36.71 21.14 -11.45
CA PRO A 361 36.75 22.56 -11.16
C PRO A 361 35.52 23.05 -10.37
N HIS A 362 35.77 23.84 -9.33
CA HIS A 362 34.78 24.57 -8.55
C HIS A 362 34.98 26.07 -8.74
N LEU A 363 33.90 26.80 -9.00
CA LEU A 363 33.89 28.25 -9.07
C LEU A 363 32.99 28.83 -8.00
N VAL A 364 33.52 29.75 -7.19
CA VAL A 364 32.73 30.52 -6.24
C VAL A 364 32.82 32.01 -6.56
N TRP A 365 31.69 32.69 -6.63
CA TRP A 365 31.65 34.14 -6.87
C TRP A 365 30.53 34.81 -6.08
N TYR A 366 30.65 36.12 -5.91
CA TYR A 366 29.61 36.93 -5.30
C TYR A 366 28.51 37.28 -6.33
N ALA A 367 27.26 37.00 -5.95
CA ALA A 367 26.06 37.31 -6.71
C ALA A 367 25.16 38.28 -5.93
N GLN A 368 24.54 39.20 -6.67
CA GLN A 368 23.61 40.21 -6.13
C GLN A 368 22.13 39.85 -6.33
N GLU A 369 21.90 38.74 -7.02
CA GLU A 369 20.57 38.27 -7.37
C GLU A 369 20.58 36.75 -7.48
N LEU A 370 19.44 36.14 -7.21
CA LEU A 370 19.21 34.71 -7.38
C LEU A 370 17.88 34.48 -8.07
N ARG A 371 17.80 33.39 -8.81
CA ARG A 371 16.55 32.91 -9.40
C ARG A 371 15.93 31.87 -8.48
N ASP A 372 14.66 32.05 -8.13
CA ASP A 372 13.88 31.11 -7.34
C ASP A 372 13.29 29.97 -8.18
N THR A 373 12.61 29.03 -7.52
CA THR A 373 11.90 27.90 -8.13
C THR A 373 10.76 28.29 -9.07
N ASN A 374 10.21 29.50 -8.92
CA ASN A 374 9.18 30.06 -9.81
C ASN A 374 9.79 30.79 -11.02
N GLY A 375 11.13 30.81 -11.13
CA GLY A 375 11.86 31.48 -12.19
C GLY A 375 11.96 33.00 -12.02
N VAL A 376 11.55 33.55 -10.87
CA VAL A 376 11.64 34.97 -10.50
C VAL A 376 13.03 35.28 -9.97
N THR A 377 13.57 36.43 -10.37
CA THR A 377 14.88 36.89 -9.89
C THR A 377 14.71 37.86 -8.74
N HIS A 378 15.30 37.53 -7.58
CA HIS A 378 15.25 38.32 -6.36
C HIS A 378 16.62 38.89 -6.03
N PRO A 379 16.70 40.10 -5.45
CA PRO A 379 17.94 40.60 -4.87
C PRO A 379 18.45 39.66 -3.78
N ALA A 380 19.75 39.37 -3.79
CA ALA A 380 20.41 38.52 -2.82
C ALA A 380 21.83 39.05 -2.55
N GLN A 381 22.44 38.64 -1.44
CA GLN A 381 23.85 38.93 -1.16
C GLN A 381 24.52 37.64 -0.74
N VAL A 382 24.97 36.88 -1.73
CA VAL A 382 25.44 35.51 -1.52
C VAL A 382 26.73 35.25 -2.28
N LEU A 383 27.52 34.32 -1.75
CA LEU A 383 28.49 33.57 -2.53
C LEU A 383 27.76 32.36 -3.11
N VAL A 384 27.90 32.13 -4.42
CA VAL A 384 27.35 30.95 -5.10
C VAL A 384 28.48 30.09 -5.66
N GLU A 385 28.24 28.79 -5.71
CA GLU A 385 29.14 27.79 -6.25
C GLU A 385 28.54 27.10 -7.47
N SER A 386 29.31 26.97 -8.54
CA SER A 386 29.04 26.03 -9.63
C SER A 386 30.20 25.02 -9.77
N ILE A 387 29.86 23.75 -9.97
CA ILE A 387 30.83 22.66 -10.15
C ILE A 387 30.76 22.17 -11.58
N ARG A 388 31.93 22.00 -12.21
CA ARG A 388 31.99 21.49 -13.58
C ARG A 388 31.93 19.96 -13.61
N THR A 389 30.79 19.43 -14.03
CA THR A 389 30.54 17.99 -14.19
C THR A 389 30.83 17.52 -15.64
N PRO A 390 30.74 16.21 -15.94
CA PRO A 390 30.77 15.72 -17.31
C PRO A 390 29.64 16.27 -18.19
N LYS A 391 28.48 16.64 -17.61
CA LYS A 391 27.33 17.20 -18.33
C LYS A 391 27.44 18.73 -18.55
N GLY A 392 28.43 19.39 -17.96
CA GLY A 392 28.59 20.85 -17.98
C GLY A 392 28.67 21.44 -16.57
N TRP A 393 28.57 22.76 -16.48
CA TRP A 393 28.49 23.46 -15.19
C TRP A 393 27.15 23.18 -14.52
N SER A 394 27.17 22.86 -13.23
CA SER A 394 25.96 22.73 -12.42
C SER A 394 25.25 24.08 -12.30
N GLU A 395 23.94 24.04 -12.09
CA GLU A 395 23.23 25.24 -11.63
C GLU A 395 23.92 25.78 -10.35
N PRO A 396 24.15 27.11 -10.24
CA PRO A 396 24.91 27.65 -9.11
C PRO A 396 24.11 27.51 -7.81
N ALA A 397 24.70 26.92 -6.77
CA ALA A 397 24.10 26.76 -5.43
C ALA A 397 24.62 27.82 -4.47
N ILE A 398 23.84 28.24 -3.48
CA ILE A 398 24.33 29.12 -2.41
C ILE A 398 25.44 28.40 -1.61
N ALA A 399 26.62 29.02 -1.54
CA ALA A 399 27.73 28.57 -0.71
C ALA A 399 27.75 29.29 0.65
N ALA A 400 27.42 30.59 0.68
CA ALA A 400 27.31 31.36 1.91
C ALA A 400 26.48 32.65 1.71
N HIS A 401 25.84 33.11 2.79
CA HIS A 401 25.27 34.46 2.86
C HIS A 401 26.34 35.48 3.27
N THR A 402 26.21 36.71 2.78
CA THR A 402 27.15 37.82 3.00
C THR A 402 26.40 39.10 3.35
N GLN A 403 27.03 40.03 4.07
CA GLN A 403 26.44 41.35 4.37
C GLN A 403 26.64 42.37 3.24
N GLY A 404 27.39 42.01 2.20
CA GLY A 404 27.61 42.83 1.02
C GLY A 404 28.59 42.19 0.04
N ALA A 405 29.21 43.01 -0.81
CA ALA A 405 30.14 42.51 -1.82
C ALA A 405 31.35 41.83 -1.17
N ALA A 406 31.48 40.52 -1.43
CA ALA A 406 32.57 39.69 -0.93
C ALA A 406 33.50 39.25 -2.08
N ILE A 407 34.78 39.08 -1.75
CA ILE A 407 35.77 38.49 -2.64
C ILE A 407 36.11 37.10 -2.07
N PRO A 408 35.67 36.01 -2.72
CA PRO A 408 35.97 34.67 -2.24
C PRO A 408 37.44 34.32 -2.51
N ASN A 409 37.97 33.41 -1.70
CA ASN A 409 39.26 32.77 -1.87
C ASN A 409 39.08 31.27 -1.58
N LEU A 410 39.43 30.43 -2.55
CA LEU A 410 39.32 28.98 -2.44
C LEU A 410 40.70 28.35 -2.28
N SER A 411 40.77 27.31 -1.45
CA SER A 411 41.96 26.47 -1.31
C SER A 411 41.57 25.03 -0.99
N VAL A 412 42.51 24.10 -1.18
CA VAL A 412 42.35 22.70 -0.77
C VAL A 412 43.29 22.42 0.38
N ASP A 413 42.82 21.74 1.43
CA ASP A 413 43.66 21.27 2.52
C ASP A 413 44.27 19.88 2.24
N SER A 414 45.03 19.32 3.19
CA SER A 414 45.71 18.03 2.96
C SER A 414 44.78 16.83 2.87
N PRO A 415 43.64 16.75 3.60
CA PRO A 415 42.61 15.72 3.36
C PRO A 415 41.81 15.89 2.06
N GLY A 416 41.94 17.03 1.36
CA GLY A 416 41.18 17.30 0.14
C GLY A 416 39.87 18.05 0.35
N ASN A 417 39.64 18.60 1.54
CA ASN A 417 38.51 19.48 1.79
C ASN A 417 38.74 20.81 1.08
N LEU A 418 37.68 21.40 0.54
CA LEU A 418 37.72 22.74 -0.01
C LEU A 418 37.45 23.75 1.12
N LEU A 419 38.27 24.77 1.18
CA LEU A 419 38.18 25.86 2.14
C LEU A 419 37.79 27.13 1.38
N LEU A 420 36.61 27.67 1.68
CA LEU A 420 36.13 28.95 1.20
C LEU A 420 36.36 30.01 2.27
N LYS A 421 37.13 31.04 1.94
CA LYS A 421 37.38 32.19 2.82
C LYS A 421 36.97 33.48 2.14
N TRP A 422 36.38 34.41 2.87
CA TRP A 422 36.06 35.74 2.35
C TRP A 422 36.14 36.77 3.46
N VAL A 423 36.31 38.03 3.05
CA VAL A 423 36.20 39.19 3.92
C VAL A 423 34.86 39.85 3.63
N ASP A 424 34.04 40.02 4.67
CA ASP A 424 32.76 40.72 4.55
C ASP A 424 32.94 42.24 4.74
N THR A 425 31.87 43.00 4.54
CA THR A 425 31.88 44.47 4.60
C THR A 425 32.25 45.03 5.97
N ASP A 426 32.03 44.25 7.03
CA ASP A 426 32.44 44.54 8.41
C ASP A 426 33.94 44.33 8.68
N GLN A 427 34.72 43.95 7.64
CA GLN A 427 36.13 43.57 7.71
C GLN A 427 36.40 42.29 8.51
N GLN A 428 35.35 41.57 8.93
CA GLN A 428 35.49 40.25 9.50
C GLN A 428 35.75 39.24 8.39
N THR A 429 36.63 38.29 8.69
CA THR A 429 36.92 37.19 7.79
C THR A 429 36.13 35.97 8.24
N TYR A 430 35.58 35.25 7.27
CA TYR A 430 34.83 34.02 7.49
C TYR A 430 35.47 32.86 6.73
N ILE A 431 35.19 31.65 7.21
CA ILE A 431 35.55 30.40 6.55
C ILE A 431 34.34 29.47 6.50
N ALA A 432 34.17 28.77 5.37
CA ALA A 432 33.30 27.62 5.22
C ALA A 432 34.10 26.46 4.63
N VAL A 433 33.70 25.23 4.96
CA VAL A 433 34.42 24.02 4.55
C VAL A 433 33.48 23.09 3.83
N GLN A 434 33.89 22.62 2.66
CA GLN A 434 33.26 21.52 1.94
C GLN A 434 34.14 20.29 2.13
N LYS A 435 33.66 19.32 2.92
CA LYS A 435 34.45 18.12 3.23
C LYS A 435 34.57 17.21 2.00
N ASN A 436 35.69 16.52 1.87
CA ASN A 436 35.81 15.43 0.91
C ASN A 436 34.99 14.21 1.41
N TYR A 437 33.85 13.95 0.78
CA TYR A 437 32.97 12.85 1.15
C TYR A 437 33.43 11.52 0.55
N GLN A 438 33.88 10.61 1.41
CA GLN A 438 34.24 9.24 1.09
C GLN A 438 33.76 8.33 2.20
N CYS A 439 33.10 7.23 1.84
CA CYS A 439 32.72 6.20 2.81
C CYS A 439 33.70 5.05 2.76
N ASP A 440 34.05 4.53 3.93
CA ASP A 440 34.91 3.36 4.07
C ASP A 440 34.05 2.12 4.25
N GLU A 441 34.00 1.26 3.23
CA GLU A 441 33.25 -0.01 3.32
C GLU A 441 33.82 -0.94 4.41
N GLN A 442 35.09 -0.75 4.82
CA GLN A 442 35.70 -1.56 5.88
C GLN A 442 35.18 -1.19 7.27
N SER A 443 34.57 -0.02 7.44
CA SER A 443 33.96 0.38 8.71
C SER A 443 32.57 -0.22 8.93
N LEU A 444 31.95 -0.75 7.88
CA LEU A 444 30.63 -1.39 7.96
C LEU A 444 30.70 -2.70 8.75
N SER A 445 29.64 -3.00 9.50
CA SER A 445 29.42 -4.32 10.08
C SER A 445 29.23 -5.39 8.99
N TYR A 446 29.35 -6.68 9.33
CA TYR A 446 29.16 -7.75 8.35
C TYR A 446 27.73 -7.76 7.77
N LEU A 447 26.72 -7.32 8.52
CA LEU A 447 25.33 -7.20 8.06
C LEU A 447 25.20 -6.13 6.98
N GLU A 448 25.79 -4.97 7.21
CA GLU A 448 25.77 -3.85 6.27
C GLU A 448 26.62 -4.15 5.04
N GLN A 449 27.78 -4.81 5.20
CA GLN A 449 28.58 -5.29 4.08
C GLN A 449 27.80 -6.29 3.24
N ALA A 450 27.09 -7.25 3.87
CA ALA A 450 26.26 -8.21 3.15
C ALA A 450 25.14 -7.51 2.36
N GLY A 451 24.42 -6.58 3.00
CA GLY A 451 23.38 -5.77 2.37
C GLY A 451 23.92 -4.94 1.21
N LEU A 452 24.97 -4.15 1.42
CA LEU A 452 25.59 -3.31 0.41
C LEU A 452 26.10 -4.15 -0.79
N ASN A 453 26.80 -5.25 -0.53
CA ASN A 453 27.30 -6.14 -1.58
C ASN A 453 26.15 -6.74 -2.42
N ALA A 454 25.04 -7.12 -1.77
CA ALA A 454 23.89 -7.68 -2.47
C ALA A 454 23.23 -6.65 -3.40
N VAL A 455 23.10 -5.40 -2.95
CA VAL A 455 22.56 -4.29 -3.75
C VAL A 455 23.47 -3.97 -4.94
N LEU A 456 24.78 -3.86 -4.71
CA LEU A 456 25.75 -3.58 -5.77
C LEU A 456 25.84 -4.71 -6.81
N ALA A 457 25.66 -5.97 -6.39
CA ALA A 457 25.69 -7.13 -7.29
C ALA A 457 24.43 -7.27 -8.16
N ALA A 458 23.31 -6.69 -7.74
CA ALA A 458 22.01 -6.84 -8.41
C ALA A 458 21.81 -5.89 -9.61
N ASP A 459 22.82 -5.07 -9.97
CA ASP A 459 22.76 -4.05 -11.02
C ASP A 459 21.58 -3.07 -10.84
N LEU A 460 21.22 -2.83 -9.57
CA LEU A 460 20.13 -1.93 -9.20
C LEU A 460 20.55 -0.47 -9.30
N ARG A 461 21.84 -0.17 -9.16
CA ARG A 461 22.37 1.19 -9.29
C ARG A 461 23.26 1.29 -10.53
N PRO A 462 23.26 2.42 -11.25
CA PRO A 462 24.17 2.63 -12.37
C PRO A 462 25.63 2.43 -11.94
N GLU A 463 26.46 1.90 -12.84
CA GLU A 463 27.89 1.69 -12.58
C GLU A 463 28.56 2.99 -12.11
N GLY A 464 29.29 2.91 -10.98
CA GLY A 464 29.99 4.05 -10.40
C GLY A 464 29.15 4.95 -9.49
N THR A 465 27.86 4.64 -9.27
CA THR A 465 27.02 5.36 -8.31
C THR A 465 27.50 5.11 -6.89
N GLN A 466 27.77 6.18 -6.14
CA GLN A 466 28.15 6.09 -4.72
C GLN A 466 26.88 5.95 -3.86
N VAL A 467 26.81 4.93 -3.00
CA VAL A 467 25.74 4.79 -1.99
C VAL A 467 26.11 5.66 -0.78
N PRO A 468 25.30 6.66 -0.40
CA PRO A 468 25.69 7.64 0.61
C PRO A 468 25.40 7.14 2.04
N PHE A 469 26.05 6.06 2.46
CA PHE A 469 25.70 5.40 3.71
C PHE A 469 26.34 6.00 4.97
N CYS A 470 27.46 6.71 4.88
CA CYS A 470 28.23 7.15 6.05
C CYS A 470 28.01 8.63 6.41
N GLY A 471 28.37 9.02 7.64
CA GLY A 471 28.30 10.42 8.08
C GLY A 471 26.87 10.89 8.36
N ASN A 472 25.99 9.95 8.70
CA ASN A 472 24.61 10.22 9.11
C ASN A 472 24.53 10.44 10.63
N LYS A 473 23.43 11.04 11.08
CA LYS A 473 23.15 11.30 12.49
C LYS A 473 21.72 10.93 12.82
N PHE A 474 21.53 9.96 13.71
CA PHE A 474 20.23 9.70 14.31
C PHE A 474 19.75 10.93 15.09
N VAL A 475 18.47 11.26 14.91
CA VAL A 475 17.82 12.35 15.64
C VAL A 475 16.91 11.79 16.72
N ARG A 476 16.00 10.87 16.33
CA ARG A 476 15.02 10.23 17.23
C ARG A 476 14.26 9.09 16.58
N MET A 477 13.71 8.23 17.43
CA MET A 477 12.61 7.34 17.08
C MET A 477 11.29 8.07 17.28
N GLN A 478 10.31 7.81 16.41
CA GLN A 478 8.96 8.33 16.52
C GLN A 478 7.99 7.20 16.84
N PHE A 479 6.99 7.45 17.68
CA PHE A 479 6.08 6.42 18.17
C PHE A 479 4.62 6.80 17.97
N THR A 480 3.81 5.83 17.53
CA THR A 480 2.36 5.91 17.60
C THR A 480 1.82 4.72 18.38
N PRO A 481 0.96 4.90 19.40
CA PRO A 481 0.72 6.16 20.11
C PRO A 481 2.00 6.63 20.83
N ASN A 482 1.92 7.71 21.61
CA ASN A 482 3.03 8.24 22.40
C ASN A 482 3.81 7.14 23.15
N PRO A 483 5.15 7.27 23.25
CA PRO A 483 5.95 6.27 23.92
C PRO A 483 5.66 6.24 25.42
N LYS A 484 5.97 5.10 26.05
CA LYS A 484 5.93 5.00 27.51
C LYS A 484 7.31 5.35 28.11
N PRO A 485 7.37 5.84 29.36
CA PRO A 485 8.63 6.22 30.01
C PRO A 485 9.66 5.09 30.16
N GLU A 486 9.25 3.83 30.03
CA GLU A 486 10.14 2.67 30.11
C GLU A 486 11.13 2.57 28.94
N PHE A 487 10.82 3.18 27.79
CA PHE A 487 11.66 3.07 26.59
C PHE A 487 11.90 4.39 25.86
N SER A 488 11.21 5.48 26.19
CA SER A 488 11.57 6.80 25.67
C SER A 488 11.42 7.87 26.75
N SER A 489 12.31 8.87 26.72
CA SER A 489 12.23 10.06 27.57
C SER A 489 11.39 11.18 26.96
N ASP A 490 10.95 11.02 25.71
CA ASP A 490 10.22 12.06 25.01
C ASP A 490 8.85 12.29 25.65
N PRO A 491 8.48 13.56 25.93
CA PRO A 491 7.20 13.87 26.53
C PRO A 491 6.07 13.57 25.53
N PRO A 492 4.94 13.01 25.98
CA PRO A 492 3.81 12.76 25.10
C PRO A 492 3.25 14.09 24.55
N THR A 493 2.96 14.11 23.26
CA THR A 493 2.25 15.22 22.60
C THR A 493 0.79 14.84 22.36
N LEU A 494 -0.03 15.78 21.86
CA LEU A 494 -1.43 15.48 21.59
C LEU A 494 -1.57 14.45 20.46
N ASN A 495 -0.80 14.61 19.39
CA ASN A 495 -0.90 13.77 18.19
C ASN A 495 0.29 12.79 18.05
N GLY A 496 1.17 12.68 19.04
CA GLY A 496 2.33 11.79 19.02
C GLY A 496 3.27 12.07 17.86
N ALA A 497 3.71 11.00 17.16
CA ALA A 497 4.60 11.09 16.02
C ALA A 497 4.15 12.06 14.91
N TYR A 498 2.85 12.36 14.78
CA TYR A 498 2.39 13.34 13.80
C TYR A 498 2.85 14.76 14.11
N ASP A 499 2.90 15.15 15.39
CA ASP A 499 3.43 16.45 15.81
C ASP A 499 4.95 16.51 15.54
N GLU A 500 5.64 15.39 15.76
CA GLU A 500 7.08 15.27 15.51
C GLU A 500 7.40 15.38 14.02
N THR A 501 6.69 14.64 13.16
CA THR A 501 6.88 14.71 11.70
C THR A 501 6.50 16.07 11.14
N ALA A 502 5.42 16.69 11.64
CA ALA A 502 5.08 18.06 11.30
C ALA A 502 6.21 19.05 11.64
N SER A 503 6.84 18.90 12.81
CA SER A 503 7.96 19.77 13.22
C SER A 503 9.20 19.62 12.33
N VAL A 504 9.36 18.50 11.60
CA VAL A 504 10.46 18.35 10.64
C VAL A 504 10.31 19.31 9.48
N ALA A 505 9.08 19.59 9.03
CA ALA A 505 8.81 20.58 7.97
C ALA A 505 9.18 22.01 8.40
N ASP A 506 9.26 22.30 9.71
CA ASP A 506 9.69 23.60 10.21
C ASP A 506 11.19 23.89 9.96
N LEU A 507 11.97 22.85 9.68
CA LEU A 507 13.39 22.97 9.38
C LEU A 507 13.67 23.37 7.92
N ALA A 508 12.64 23.36 7.07
CA ALA A 508 12.80 23.56 5.63
C ALA A 508 13.21 24.99 5.27
N GLN A 509 14.25 25.09 4.45
CA GLN A 509 14.71 26.33 3.81
C GLN A 509 14.43 26.34 2.31
N TYR A 510 14.29 25.17 1.69
CA TYR A 510 14.19 25.02 0.23
C TYR A 510 13.04 24.10 -0.17
N GLU A 511 12.94 22.94 0.47
CA GLU A 511 12.10 21.86 0.00
C GLU A 511 11.58 20.94 1.11
N VAL A 512 10.30 20.57 1.00
CA VAL A 512 9.67 19.49 1.76
C VAL A 512 9.10 18.47 0.78
N LEU A 513 9.56 17.23 0.85
CA LEU A 513 9.05 16.09 0.09
C LEU A 513 8.35 15.14 1.04
N PHE A 514 7.03 15.04 0.96
CA PHE A 514 6.24 14.20 1.85
C PHE A 514 5.47 13.15 1.05
N THR A 515 5.45 11.91 1.53
CA THR A 515 4.63 10.82 0.99
C THR A 515 3.91 10.05 2.08
N THR A 516 2.67 9.65 1.81
CA THR A 516 1.90 8.72 2.64
C THR A 516 0.97 7.87 1.78
N MET A 517 0.72 6.62 2.18
CA MET A 517 -0.23 5.75 1.50
C MET A 517 -1.67 6.19 1.76
N GLN A 518 -2.03 6.50 3.01
CA GLN A 518 -3.37 6.91 3.42
C GLN A 518 -3.32 8.29 4.10
N TYR A 519 -4.30 9.13 3.78
CA TYR A 519 -4.53 10.44 4.37
C TYR A 519 -5.97 10.57 4.88
N GLU A 520 -6.14 10.85 6.17
CA GLU A 520 -7.44 11.11 6.80
C GLU A 520 -7.71 12.62 6.95
N PRO A 521 -8.83 13.14 6.41
CA PRO A 521 -9.20 14.55 6.47
C PRO A 521 -9.51 15.04 7.89
N ASN A 522 -9.65 16.35 8.04
CA ASN A 522 -10.05 17.04 9.27
C ASN A 522 -11.54 16.88 9.66
N ASP A 523 -12.17 15.74 9.36
CA ASP A 523 -13.59 15.50 9.68
C ASP A 523 -13.87 15.34 11.19
N ALA A 524 -12.84 15.02 11.98
CA ALA A 524 -12.90 14.89 13.44
C ALA A 524 -11.63 15.49 14.07
N PRO A 525 -11.55 16.83 14.22
CA PRO A 525 -10.36 17.51 14.68
C PRO A 525 -9.96 17.14 16.13
N PRO A 526 -8.65 17.07 16.44
CA PRO A 526 -7.54 17.09 15.49
C PRO A 526 -7.45 15.76 14.71
N SER A 527 -7.11 15.84 13.41
CA SER A 527 -6.78 14.68 12.57
C SER A 527 -5.30 14.68 12.18
N PRO A 528 -4.69 13.52 11.87
CA PRO A 528 -3.31 13.48 11.38
C PRO A 528 -3.10 14.34 10.13
N GLY A 529 -4.06 14.33 9.19
CA GLY A 529 -4.03 15.18 8.01
C GLY A 529 -4.03 16.67 8.36
N SER A 530 -4.88 17.08 9.32
CA SER A 530 -4.93 18.48 9.78
C SER A 530 -3.63 18.94 10.45
N VAL A 531 -2.88 18.04 11.07
CA VAL A 531 -1.56 18.34 11.68
C VAL A 531 -0.53 18.64 10.59
N LEU A 532 -0.48 17.82 9.53
CA LEU A 532 0.37 18.10 8.37
C LEU A 532 -0.04 19.40 7.67
N ALA A 533 -1.33 19.57 7.39
CA ALA A 533 -1.86 20.76 6.75
C ALA A 533 -1.55 22.03 7.57
N GLY A 534 -1.67 21.96 8.89
CA GLY A 534 -1.29 23.02 9.82
C GLY A 534 0.19 23.40 9.69
N ALA A 535 1.10 22.43 9.68
CA ALA A 535 2.53 22.68 9.50
C ALA A 535 2.86 23.33 8.15
N VAL A 536 2.20 22.89 7.07
CA VAL A 536 2.32 23.52 5.75
C VAL A 536 1.78 24.95 5.75
N GLY A 537 0.65 25.18 6.42
CA GLY A 537 0.08 26.52 6.63
C GLY A 537 1.02 27.45 7.39
N ASP A 538 1.60 26.98 8.50
CA ASP A 538 2.57 27.73 9.30
C ASP A 538 3.83 28.04 8.49
N LEU A 539 4.33 27.08 7.70
CA LEU A 539 5.46 27.29 6.79
C LEU A 539 5.13 28.36 5.73
N TYR A 540 3.94 28.31 5.12
CA TYR A 540 3.47 29.34 4.19
C TYR A 540 3.45 30.73 4.84
N GLN A 541 2.92 30.84 6.06
CA GLN A 541 2.88 32.12 6.77
C GLN A 541 4.28 32.65 7.12
N ARG A 542 5.24 31.78 7.45
CA ARG A 542 6.64 32.18 7.66
C ARG A 542 7.29 32.69 6.38
N VAL A 543 7.12 31.97 5.25
CA VAL A 543 7.62 32.40 3.93
C VAL A 543 7.00 33.73 3.53
N LYS A 544 5.69 33.90 3.73
CA LYS A 544 4.97 35.14 3.43
C LYS A 544 5.43 36.31 4.30
N ALA A 545 5.72 36.07 5.58
CA ALA A 545 6.18 37.11 6.50
C ALA A 545 7.62 37.55 6.23
N HIS A 546 8.48 36.62 5.81
CA HIS A 546 9.91 36.82 5.63
C HIS A 546 10.46 36.13 4.36
N PRO A 547 10.01 36.53 3.16
CA PRO A 547 10.46 35.89 1.91
C PRO A 547 11.98 36.02 1.71
N GLU A 548 12.62 37.04 2.28
CA GLU A 548 14.07 37.23 2.26
C GLU A 548 14.87 36.09 2.91
N ASN A 549 14.26 35.32 3.82
CA ASN A 549 14.88 34.15 4.44
C ASN A 549 14.87 32.91 3.52
N TYR A 550 14.13 32.98 2.41
CA TYR A 550 13.95 31.90 1.44
C TYR A 550 14.39 32.38 0.06
N PRO A 551 15.69 32.67 -0.16
CA PRO A 551 16.18 33.30 -1.38
C PRO A 551 15.96 32.48 -2.66
N ARG A 552 15.65 31.19 -2.53
CA ARG A 552 15.28 30.28 -3.63
C ARG A 552 13.79 30.01 -3.71
N GLY A 553 13.00 30.66 -2.87
CA GLY A 553 11.66 30.21 -2.56
C GLY A 553 11.67 28.93 -1.74
N LEU A 554 10.47 28.41 -1.48
CA LEU A 554 10.24 27.17 -0.79
C LEU A 554 9.21 26.33 -1.55
N THR A 555 9.54 25.06 -1.78
CA THR A 555 8.66 24.09 -2.43
C THR A 555 8.18 23.04 -1.43
N VAL A 556 6.88 22.75 -1.40
CA VAL A 556 6.30 21.62 -0.66
C VAL A 556 5.64 20.68 -1.66
N ARG A 557 6.08 19.42 -1.68
CA ARG A 557 5.52 18.35 -2.50
C ARG A 557 4.88 17.28 -1.63
N ILE A 558 3.61 17.01 -1.86
CA ILE A 558 2.83 16.01 -1.14
C ILE A 558 2.36 14.96 -2.13
N MET A 559 2.90 13.76 -1.98
CA MET A 559 2.50 12.60 -2.77
C MET A 559 1.60 11.69 -1.93
N LEU A 560 0.39 11.45 -2.42
CA LEU A 560 -0.50 10.45 -1.86
C LEU A 560 -0.36 9.14 -2.61
N GLY A 561 -0.37 8.04 -1.90
CA GLY A 561 -0.09 6.73 -2.46
C GLY A 561 -1.20 6.14 -3.33
N ASN A 562 -2.21 6.94 -3.71
CA ASN A 562 -3.41 6.51 -4.43
C ASN A 562 -4.16 5.42 -3.64
N TYR A 563 -4.62 5.75 -2.42
CA TYR A 563 -5.27 4.80 -1.52
C TYR A 563 -6.57 4.22 -2.11
N PRO A 564 -6.84 2.90 -1.99
CA PRO A 564 -8.11 2.30 -2.38
C PRO A 564 -9.20 2.53 -1.35
N VAL A 565 -10.32 3.12 -1.78
CA VAL A 565 -11.52 3.28 -0.95
C VAL A 565 -12.52 2.17 -1.29
N THR A 566 -12.46 1.08 -0.52
CA THR A 566 -13.26 -0.13 -0.80
C THR A 566 -14.78 0.05 -0.62
N SER A 567 -15.22 1.08 0.11
CA SER A 567 -16.65 1.34 0.35
C SER A 567 -17.40 1.87 -0.86
N ASN A 568 -16.71 2.54 -1.78
CA ASN A 568 -17.26 3.13 -2.99
C ASN A 568 -16.53 2.68 -4.28
N PHE A 569 -15.51 1.82 -4.16
CA PHE A 569 -14.75 1.27 -5.28
C PHE A 569 -13.99 2.33 -6.09
N THR A 570 -13.36 3.28 -5.40
CA THR A 570 -12.57 4.34 -6.03
C THR A 570 -11.14 4.38 -5.51
N TRP A 571 -10.28 5.11 -6.22
CA TRP A 571 -8.86 5.27 -5.95
C TRP A 571 -8.53 6.76 -5.84
N GLY A 572 -7.68 7.14 -4.88
CA GLY A 572 -7.05 8.46 -4.87
C GLY A 572 -7.94 9.65 -4.50
N GLU A 573 -9.17 9.42 -4.03
CA GLU A 573 -10.10 10.51 -3.64
C GLU A 573 -9.56 11.42 -2.52
N GLN A 574 -8.59 10.94 -1.75
CA GLN A 574 -7.98 11.66 -0.62
C GLN A 574 -7.19 12.91 -1.04
N ILE A 575 -6.83 13.07 -2.31
CA ILE A 575 -6.10 14.26 -2.79
C ILE A 575 -6.89 15.56 -2.58
N MET A 576 -8.20 15.53 -2.83
CA MET A 576 -9.04 16.71 -2.66
C MET A 576 -9.21 17.07 -1.18
N ASN A 577 -9.16 16.06 -0.30
CA ASN A 577 -9.18 16.25 1.15
C ASN A 577 -7.88 16.94 1.62
N ALA A 578 -6.72 16.47 1.19
CA ALA A 578 -5.43 17.09 1.53
C ALA A 578 -5.36 18.54 1.05
N ILE A 579 -5.79 18.83 -0.18
CA ILE A 579 -5.83 20.20 -0.71
C ILE A 579 -6.80 21.08 0.08
N SER A 580 -7.98 20.55 0.45
CA SER A 580 -8.96 21.27 1.27
C SER A 580 -8.38 21.63 2.64
N ASP A 581 -7.76 20.67 3.33
CA ASP A 581 -7.17 20.88 4.66
C ASP A 581 -6.04 21.92 4.60
N ILE A 582 -5.17 21.88 3.59
CA ILE A 582 -4.07 22.85 3.43
C ILE A 582 -4.61 24.27 3.15
N ARG A 583 -5.65 24.37 2.31
CA ARG A 583 -6.34 25.64 2.08
C ARG A 583 -6.98 26.17 3.36
N GLU A 584 -7.62 25.30 4.15
CA GLU A 584 -8.23 25.65 5.45
C GLU A 584 -7.18 26.03 6.51
N ALA A 585 -5.98 25.49 6.43
CA ALA A 585 -4.83 25.85 7.25
C ALA A 585 -4.23 27.23 6.90
N GLY A 586 -4.75 27.91 5.87
CA GLY A 586 -4.39 29.30 5.57
C GLY A 586 -3.36 29.48 4.45
N VAL A 587 -3.09 28.45 3.63
CA VAL A 587 -2.37 28.63 2.37
C VAL A 587 -3.29 29.32 1.37
N GLU A 588 -2.88 30.49 0.86
CA GLU A 588 -3.74 31.30 -0.01
C GLU A 588 -3.64 30.94 -1.50
N LYS A 589 -2.48 30.43 -1.93
CA LYS A 589 -2.22 30.03 -3.31
C LYS A 589 -1.36 28.76 -3.34
N MET A 590 -1.61 27.88 -4.30
CA MET A 590 -0.70 26.77 -4.56
C MET A 590 0.65 27.28 -5.08
N VAL A 591 0.67 28.32 -5.91
CA VAL A 591 1.90 28.95 -6.39
C VAL A 591 1.81 30.45 -6.15
N ASP A 592 2.80 31.01 -5.43
CA ASP A 592 2.91 32.45 -5.18
C ASP A 592 4.32 32.97 -5.50
N PRO A 593 4.56 33.41 -6.76
CA PRO A 593 5.88 33.88 -7.20
C PRO A 593 6.36 35.15 -6.49
N GLU A 594 5.46 35.92 -5.87
CA GLU A 594 5.85 37.16 -5.16
C GLU A 594 6.65 36.87 -3.89
N ILE A 595 6.39 35.73 -3.25
CA ILE A 595 7.05 35.30 -2.01
C ILE A 595 7.89 34.03 -2.20
N GLY A 596 8.00 33.53 -3.44
CA GLY A 596 8.75 32.31 -3.75
C GLY A 596 8.07 31.03 -3.26
N TRP A 597 6.75 30.99 -3.07
CA TRP A 597 6.05 29.79 -2.57
C TRP A 597 5.60 28.86 -3.71
N ARG A 598 5.75 27.54 -3.51
CA ARG A 598 5.22 26.50 -4.39
C ARG A 598 4.73 25.29 -3.60
N LEU A 599 3.45 24.96 -3.73
CA LEU A 599 2.79 23.78 -3.18
C LEU A 599 2.33 22.89 -4.33
N GLU A 600 2.74 21.63 -4.29
CA GLU A 600 2.42 20.62 -5.29
C GLU A 600 1.83 19.40 -4.58
N VAL A 601 0.65 18.96 -5.01
CA VAL A 601 -0.02 17.78 -4.43
C VAL A 601 -0.36 16.82 -5.56
N ALA A 602 0.03 15.56 -5.44
CA ALA A 602 -0.15 14.56 -6.48
C ALA A 602 -0.60 13.21 -5.93
N ASN A 603 -1.31 12.45 -6.77
CA ASN A 603 -1.56 11.02 -6.54
C ASN A 603 -0.51 10.21 -7.30
N PHE A 604 0.01 9.17 -6.66
CA PHE A 604 0.81 8.15 -7.31
C PHE A 604 0.06 7.55 -8.52
N PRO A 605 0.71 7.37 -9.68
CA PRO A 605 0.01 7.03 -10.92
C PRO A 605 -0.47 5.56 -10.97
N GLY A 606 0.05 4.68 -10.10
CA GLY A 606 -0.34 3.27 -10.06
C GLY A 606 -1.57 2.99 -9.17
N THR A 607 -2.45 2.06 -9.58
CA THR A 607 -3.54 1.50 -8.73
C THR A 607 -3.12 0.20 -8.06
N TYR A 608 -2.38 -0.65 -8.78
CA TYR A 608 -1.68 -1.80 -8.19
C TYR A 608 -0.44 -2.12 -9.05
N PRO A 609 0.75 -2.24 -8.46
CA PRO A 609 1.06 -1.75 -7.12
C PRO A 609 0.77 -0.24 -7.01
N HIS A 610 0.20 0.16 -5.88
CA HIS A 610 0.11 1.58 -5.49
C HIS A 610 1.26 1.89 -4.52
N SER A 611 1.46 3.17 -4.17
CA SER A 611 2.54 3.53 -3.26
C SER A 611 2.14 3.29 -1.80
N HIS A 612 2.91 2.44 -1.14
CA HIS A 612 2.79 2.15 0.30
C HIS A 612 3.88 2.87 1.12
N THR A 613 4.71 3.69 0.48
CA THR A 613 5.74 4.50 1.15
C THR A 613 5.14 5.50 2.13
N LYS A 614 5.82 5.71 3.25
CA LYS A 614 5.57 6.83 4.17
C LYS A 614 6.90 7.40 4.60
N PHE A 615 7.25 8.58 4.10
CA PHE A 615 8.45 9.29 4.54
C PHE A 615 8.34 10.78 4.24
N ILE A 616 9.18 11.56 4.92
CA ILE A 616 9.41 12.97 4.61
C ILE A 616 10.91 13.19 4.39
N VAL A 617 11.28 13.99 3.41
CA VAL A 617 12.63 14.52 3.20
C VAL A 617 12.55 16.04 3.25
N VAL A 618 13.48 16.67 3.97
CA VAL A 618 13.56 18.14 4.08
C VAL A 618 14.94 18.59 3.63
N ASP A 619 14.96 19.48 2.64
CA ASP A 619 16.14 20.10 2.01
C ASP A 619 17.20 19.12 1.49
N GLY A 620 16.85 17.84 1.32
CA GLY A 620 17.83 16.76 1.11
C GLY A 620 18.77 16.57 2.31
N GLN A 621 18.53 17.18 3.46
CA GLN A 621 19.43 17.15 4.63
C GLN A 621 18.96 16.18 5.71
N GLY A 622 17.66 16.02 5.86
CA GLY A 622 17.05 15.18 6.86
C GLY A 622 15.88 14.41 6.30
N MET A 623 15.63 13.23 6.86
CA MET A 623 14.49 12.40 6.49
C MET A 623 13.88 11.69 7.69
N VAL A 624 12.60 11.35 7.56
CA VAL A 624 11.91 10.42 8.46
C VAL A 624 11.32 9.30 7.62
N SER A 625 11.67 8.05 7.91
CA SER A 625 10.98 6.87 7.35
C SER A 625 9.97 6.35 8.37
N MET A 626 8.74 6.07 7.94
CA MET A 626 7.62 5.78 8.83
C MET A 626 6.90 4.47 8.45
N GLY A 627 6.39 3.74 9.44
CA GLY A 627 5.46 2.62 9.25
C GLY A 627 3.99 3.03 9.32
N TYR A 628 3.68 4.13 10.01
CA TYR A 628 2.33 4.63 10.23
C TYR A 628 1.79 5.43 9.04
N ASN A 629 0.49 5.26 8.78
CA ASN A 629 -0.26 6.09 7.85
C ASN A 629 -0.67 7.41 8.51
N TYR A 630 -1.10 8.40 7.73
CA TYR A 630 -1.76 9.60 8.28
C TYR A 630 -3.23 9.30 8.61
N GLY A 631 -3.44 8.41 9.57
CA GLY A 631 -4.75 7.85 9.92
C GLY A 631 -5.05 7.81 11.42
N TYR A 632 -6.33 7.94 11.78
CA TYR A 632 -6.75 8.06 13.19
C TYR A 632 -6.35 6.88 14.08
N LEU A 633 -6.21 5.67 13.55
CA LEU A 633 -5.97 4.45 14.35
C LEU A 633 -4.67 4.50 15.17
N HIS A 634 -3.69 5.25 14.69
CA HIS A 634 -2.39 5.46 15.34
C HIS A 634 -2.44 6.42 16.53
N LEU A 635 -3.51 7.23 16.64
CA LEU A 635 -3.67 8.15 17.75
C LEU A 635 -4.01 7.41 19.06
N PRO A 636 -3.72 8.02 20.21
CA PRO A 636 -4.13 7.50 21.51
C PRO A 636 -5.64 7.23 21.58
N LYS A 637 -6.06 6.17 22.26
CA LYS A 637 -7.50 5.80 22.37
C LYS A 637 -8.35 6.86 23.06
N ASP A 638 -7.75 7.68 23.92
CA ASP A 638 -8.38 8.82 24.61
C ASP A 638 -8.22 10.15 23.85
N HIS A 639 -7.74 10.13 22.61
CA HIS A 639 -7.55 11.31 21.79
C HIS A 639 -8.87 12.10 21.57
N PRO A 640 -8.84 13.45 21.58
CA PRO A 640 -10.06 14.27 21.48
C PRO A 640 -10.92 14.05 20.23
N SER A 641 -10.35 13.54 19.14
CA SER A 641 -11.11 13.18 17.94
C SER A 641 -12.10 12.02 18.16
N GLY A 642 -11.93 11.22 19.22
CA GLY A 642 -12.75 10.04 19.52
C GLY A 642 -12.56 8.88 18.53
N ARG A 643 -11.52 8.94 17.68
CA ARG A 643 -11.23 7.94 16.64
C ARG A 643 -9.89 7.20 16.83
N GLY A 644 -9.13 7.52 17.89
CA GLY A 644 -7.86 6.86 18.20
C GLY A 644 -8.02 5.41 18.65
N TYR A 645 -6.96 4.60 18.49
CA TYR A 645 -7.01 3.17 18.76
C TYR A 645 -5.72 2.57 19.35
N ASP A 646 -4.75 3.39 19.77
CA ASP A 646 -3.46 2.92 20.33
C ASP A 646 -2.73 1.93 19.41
N MET A 647 -2.82 2.10 18.09
CA MET A 647 -2.14 1.22 17.14
C MET A 647 -0.63 1.47 17.15
N LEU A 648 0.12 0.47 17.65
CA LEU A 648 1.57 0.54 17.79
C LEU A 648 2.25 0.57 16.42
N ASP A 649 3.02 1.62 16.14
CA ASP A 649 3.84 1.78 14.94
C ASP A 649 5.02 2.72 15.21
N LEU A 650 5.97 2.78 14.28
CA LEU A 650 7.27 3.43 14.47
C LEU A 650 7.68 4.29 13.27
N GLY A 651 8.50 5.30 13.54
CA GLY A 651 9.26 6.05 12.56
C GLY A 651 10.70 6.28 13.01
N LEU A 652 11.59 6.59 12.07
CA LEU A 652 13.00 6.81 12.31
C LEU A 652 13.45 8.09 11.62
N GLN A 653 13.96 9.06 12.38
CA GLN A 653 14.48 10.34 11.88
C GLN A 653 16.02 10.34 11.84
N ILE A 654 16.58 10.62 10.66
CA ILE A 654 18.03 10.72 10.43
C ILE A 654 18.33 11.99 9.62
N ASN A 655 19.42 12.66 9.99
CA ASN A 655 20.01 13.73 9.19
C ASN A 655 21.32 13.24 8.55
N GLY A 656 21.58 13.63 7.31
CA GLY A 656 22.81 13.31 6.60
C GLY A 656 22.60 12.82 5.17
N PRO A 657 23.67 12.25 4.57
CA PRO A 657 23.70 11.87 3.15
C PRO A 657 22.61 10.87 2.71
N VAL A 658 22.02 10.12 3.64
CA VAL A 658 20.95 9.17 3.35
C VAL A 658 19.69 9.87 2.82
N ALA A 659 19.46 11.13 3.19
CA ALA A 659 18.30 11.90 2.74
C ALA A 659 18.31 12.17 1.22
N GLN A 660 19.47 12.32 0.60
CA GLN A 660 19.60 12.45 -0.86
C GLN A 660 19.22 11.15 -1.60
N ASP A 661 19.45 10.00 -0.97
CA ASP A 661 19.06 8.70 -1.53
C ASP A 661 17.55 8.47 -1.44
N ALA A 662 16.94 8.88 -0.31
CA ALA A 662 15.49 8.91 -0.15
C ALA A 662 14.79 9.90 -1.09
N MET A 663 15.45 11.01 -1.43
CA MET A 663 14.98 11.95 -2.46
C MET A 663 14.90 11.26 -3.84
N SER A 664 15.91 10.48 -4.24
CA SER A 664 15.85 9.72 -5.50
C SER A 664 14.70 8.69 -5.50
N ALA A 665 14.38 8.08 -4.36
CA ALA A 665 13.20 7.22 -4.24
C ALA A 665 11.88 8.01 -4.36
N TYR A 666 11.84 9.26 -3.88
CA TYR A 666 10.71 10.16 -4.08
C TYR A 666 10.54 10.50 -5.56
N ASP A 667 11.62 10.85 -6.26
CA ASP A 667 11.61 11.27 -7.66
C ASP A 667 11.10 10.19 -8.61
N ASP A 668 11.44 8.93 -8.33
CA ASP A 668 10.94 7.77 -9.08
C ASP A 668 9.42 7.65 -9.01
N MET A 669 8.84 7.97 -7.85
CA MET A 669 7.39 7.93 -7.64
C MET A 669 6.68 9.21 -8.11
N TRP A 670 7.35 10.35 -8.00
CA TRP A 670 6.82 11.67 -8.36
C TRP A 670 6.77 11.86 -9.88
N SER A 671 7.78 11.37 -10.60
CA SER A 671 7.84 11.49 -12.06
C SER A 671 6.65 10.79 -12.73
N GLY A 672 5.80 11.55 -13.42
CA GLY A 672 4.59 11.02 -14.04
C GLY A 672 3.39 10.87 -13.10
N ALA A 673 3.50 11.31 -11.84
CA ALA A 673 2.39 11.35 -10.90
C ALA A 673 1.29 12.34 -11.35
N HIS A 674 0.08 12.12 -10.83
CA HIS A 674 -1.10 12.90 -11.17
C HIS A 674 -1.21 14.11 -10.23
N GLN A 675 -0.51 15.18 -10.56
CA GLN A 675 -0.54 16.44 -9.82
C GLN A 675 -1.87 17.16 -10.05
N VAL A 676 -2.41 17.77 -9.01
CA VAL A 676 -3.62 18.60 -9.08
C VAL A 676 -3.24 20.05 -8.81
N VAL A 677 -3.66 20.94 -9.72
CA VAL A 677 -3.46 22.38 -9.62
C VAL A 677 -4.82 23.07 -9.53
N CYS A 678 -5.03 23.89 -8.51
CA CYS A 678 -6.30 24.58 -8.27
C CYS A 678 -6.07 26.08 -8.02
N ASP A 679 -7.09 26.89 -8.34
CA ASP A 679 -7.23 28.24 -7.84
C ASP A 679 -8.05 28.20 -6.53
N PHE A 680 -7.39 28.44 -5.39
CA PHE A 680 -8.03 28.36 -4.07
C PHE A 680 -9.09 29.43 -3.81
N TYR A 681 -9.03 30.55 -4.51
CA TYR A 681 -9.91 31.70 -4.33
C TYR A 681 -10.25 32.36 -5.68
N PRO A 682 -11.01 31.67 -6.54
CA PRO A 682 -11.30 32.16 -7.88
C PRO A 682 -12.11 33.45 -7.85
N THR A 683 -11.64 34.43 -8.61
CA THR A 683 -12.22 35.79 -8.64
C THR A 683 -13.62 35.84 -9.24
N ASP A 684 -14.05 34.81 -9.95
CA ASP A 684 -15.37 34.67 -10.56
C ASP A 684 -16.42 34.05 -9.63
N GLY A 685 -16.04 33.67 -8.40
CA GLY A 685 -16.92 33.11 -7.38
C GLY A 685 -17.32 31.65 -7.59
N ARG A 686 -16.70 30.93 -8.52
CA ARG A 686 -16.87 29.47 -8.65
C ARG A 686 -16.35 28.73 -7.42
N ASN A 687 -16.77 27.48 -7.27
CA ASN A 687 -16.19 26.62 -6.25
C ASN A 687 -14.73 26.30 -6.63
N TRP A 688 -13.80 26.33 -5.67
CA TRP A 688 -12.37 26.14 -5.97
C TRP A 688 -12.09 24.76 -6.57
N GLN A 689 -12.84 23.72 -6.18
CA GLN A 689 -12.71 22.38 -6.78
C GLN A 689 -13.02 22.38 -8.29
N ASP A 690 -13.89 23.28 -8.77
CA ASP A 690 -14.23 23.39 -10.19
C ASP A 690 -13.12 24.05 -11.02
N THR A 691 -12.08 24.55 -10.37
CA THR A 691 -10.89 25.13 -11.01
C THR A 691 -9.72 24.15 -11.09
N CYS A 692 -9.86 22.99 -10.43
CA CYS A 692 -8.78 22.02 -10.34
C CYS A 692 -8.56 21.29 -11.66
N GLU A 693 -7.31 21.24 -12.10
CA GLU A 693 -6.88 20.51 -13.28
C GLU A 693 -5.78 19.51 -12.91
N GLN A 694 -5.79 18.36 -13.57
CA GLN A 694 -4.74 17.36 -13.42
C GLN A 694 -3.63 17.62 -14.44
N VAL A 695 -2.40 17.70 -13.96
CA VAL A 695 -1.18 17.83 -14.76
C VAL A 695 -0.20 16.71 -14.42
N GLU A 696 0.77 16.48 -15.28
CA GLU A 696 1.84 15.52 -15.03
C GLU A 696 2.91 16.14 -14.14
N ALA A 697 3.24 15.46 -13.04
CA ALA A 697 4.28 15.88 -12.12
C ALA A 697 5.69 15.70 -12.71
N VAL A 698 6.58 16.65 -12.43
CA VAL A 698 7.99 16.64 -12.82
C VAL A 698 8.84 16.76 -11.56
N ALA A 699 9.85 15.91 -11.43
CA ALA A 699 10.85 16.03 -10.38
C ALA A 699 11.85 17.13 -10.75
N ASP A 700 11.85 18.23 -10.00
CA ASP A 700 12.80 19.33 -10.13
C ASP A 700 13.23 19.85 -8.75
N HIS A 701 14.54 20.07 -8.59
CA HIS A 701 15.13 20.48 -7.31
C HIS A 701 15.93 21.77 -7.45
N VAL A 702 16.02 22.53 -6.36
CA VAL A 702 16.98 23.64 -6.29
C VAL A 702 18.40 23.09 -6.15
N PRO A 703 19.43 23.79 -6.67
CA PRO A 703 20.79 23.26 -6.65
C PRO A 703 21.37 23.05 -5.23
N GLU A 704 20.80 23.70 -4.21
CA GLU A 704 21.19 23.56 -2.81
C GLU A 704 20.88 22.16 -2.24
N VAL A 705 19.71 21.58 -2.55
CA VAL A 705 19.32 20.24 -2.03
C VAL A 705 20.05 19.10 -2.75
N LEU A 706 20.62 19.38 -3.93
CA LEU A 706 21.45 18.45 -4.68
C LEU A 706 22.89 18.33 -4.12
N ARG A 707 23.25 19.13 -3.10
CA ARG A 707 24.54 19.01 -2.43
C ARG A 707 24.47 17.94 -1.33
N THR A 708 25.44 17.03 -1.28
CA THR A 708 25.51 16.05 -0.18
C THR A 708 25.71 16.74 1.15
N TYR A 709 24.73 16.63 2.04
CA TYR A 709 24.78 17.25 3.37
C TYR A 709 25.52 16.36 4.37
N LEU A 710 26.46 16.95 5.11
CA LEU A 710 27.24 16.26 6.14
C LEU A 710 27.03 16.93 7.50
N PRO A 711 26.21 16.36 8.39
CA PRO A 711 26.03 16.88 9.73
C PRO A 711 27.39 16.91 10.47
N PRO A 712 27.68 17.96 11.25
CA PRO A 712 28.98 18.11 11.92
C PRO A 712 29.36 16.93 12.82
N ASP A 713 28.37 16.38 13.53
CA ASP A 713 28.53 15.27 14.48
C ASP A 713 28.02 13.93 13.94
N GLY A 714 27.84 13.78 12.62
CA GLY A 714 27.38 12.51 12.04
C GLY A 714 28.51 11.52 11.84
N ASP A 715 28.40 10.36 12.46
CA ASP A 715 29.33 9.24 12.34
C ASP A 715 28.65 7.87 12.13
N SER A 716 27.31 7.83 12.13
CA SER A 716 26.54 6.61 11.94
C SER A 716 26.39 6.26 10.46
N ASN A 717 26.16 4.97 10.21
CA ASN A 717 25.78 4.47 8.91
C ASN A 717 24.25 4.38 8.79
N ALA A 718 23.73 4.70 7.61
CA ALA A 718 22.32 4.59 7.30
C ALA A 718 22.09 4.26 5.82
N PHE A 719 21.06 3.47 5.53
CA PHE A 719 20.70 3.07 4.16
C PHE A 719 19.23 3.38 3.89
N SER A 720 18.97 4.07 2.79
CA SER A 720 17.62 4.32 2.28
C SER A 720 17.20 3.15 1.41
N LEU A 721 16.29 2.31 1.90
CA LEU A 721 15.93 1.05 1.28
C LEU A 721 14.61 1.20 0.52
N TYR A 722 14.70 1.46 -0.78
CA TYR A 722 13.54 1.61 -1.65
C TYR A 722 13.23 0.30 -2.39
N ARG A 723 11.94 0.01 -2.56
CA ARG A 723 11.50 -1.05 -3.47
C ARG A 723 10.20 -0.70 -4.17
N SER A 724 10.06 -1.14 -5.40
CA SER A 724 8.88 -1.00 -6.25
C SER A 724 8.61 -2.31 -7.02
N SER A 725 7.74 -2.31 -8.04
CA SER A 725 7.61 -3.47 -8.93
C SER A 725 8.87 -3.72 -9.76
N GLU A 726 9.61 -2.67 -10.10
CA GLU A 726 10.78 -2.73 -10.99
C GLU A 726 12.10 -2.69 -10.20
N TYR A 727 12.16 -1.90 -9.12
CA TYR A 727 13.34 -1.71 -8.29
C TYR A 727 13.27 -2.56 -7.01
N LYS A 728 14.27 -3.39 -6.72
CA LYS A 728 14.21 -4.40 -5.62
C LYS A 728 15.31 -4.27 -4.57
N GLU A 729 15.79 -3.04 -4.33
CA GLU A 729 16.89 -2.82 -3.38
C GLU A 729 16.53 -3.19 -1.96
N GLY A 730 15.38 -2.74 -1.45
CA GLY A 730 14.91 -3.08 -0.11
C GLY A 730 14.79 -4.59 0.11
N ASP A 731 14.19 -5.32 -0.83
CA ASP A 731 14.07 -6.79 -0.76
C ASP A 731 15.45 -7.45 -0.67
N THR A 732 16.36 -7.03 -1.54
CA THR A 732 17.71 -7.62 -1.69
C THR A 732 18.57 -7.35 -0.46
N PHE A 733 18.60 -6.10 0.01
CA PHE A 733 19.36 -5.69 1.18
C PHE A 733 18.85 -6.41 2.44
N ILE A 734 17.53 -6.38 2.68
CA ILE A 734 16.93 -6.97 3.89
C ILE A 734 17.14 -8.49 3.91
N ALA A 735 16.93 -9.19 2.80
CA ALA A 735 17.16 -10.64 2.75
C ALA A 735 18.64 -11.01 2.98
N ALA A 736 19.58 -10.25 2.41
CA ALA A 736 21.00 -10.45 2.62
C ALA A 736 21.41 -10.20 4.08
N ALA A 737 20.90 -9.13 4.70
CA ALA A 737 21.15 -8.85 6.11
C ALA A 737 20.57 -9.94 7.03
N LEU A 738 19.33 -10.37 6.80
CA LEU A 738 18.68 -11.44 7.57
C LEU A 738 19.46 -12.76 7.50
N SER A 739 19.79 -13.22 6.30
CA SER A 739 20.53 -14.48 6.08
C SER A 739 21.96 -14.46 6.63
N SER A 740 22.54 -13.27 6.79
CA SER A 740 23.90 -13.09 7.32
C SER A 740 23.94 -13.00 8.84
N ALA A 741 22.79 -12.97 9.52
CA ALA A 741 22.74 -12.82 10.98
C ALA A 741 23.53 -13.94 11.69
N GLU A 742 24.17 -13.60 12.82
CA GLU A 742 25.04 -14.52 13.57
C GLU A 742 24.52 -14.84 14.99
N GLU A 743 23.67 -14.00 15.58
CA GLU A 743 23.25 -14.11 16.99
C GLU A 743 21.73 -14.14 17.16
N THR A 744 21.05 -13.02 16.84
CA THR A 744 19.64 -12.79 17.14
C THR A 744 18.94 -11.96 16.07
N ILE A 745 17.68 -12.29 15.78
CA ILE A 745 16.80 -11.45 14.96
C ILE A 745 15.53 -11.17 15.77
N ASP A 746 15.29 -9.88 16.05
CA ASP A 746 14.10 -9.39 16.75
C ASP A 746 13.17 -8.68 15.76
N ILE A 747 11.99 -9.27 15.52
CA ILE A 747 11.03 -8.81 14.52
C ILE A 747 9.76 -8.32 15.21
N MET A 748 9.28 -7.13 14.85
CA MET A 748 7.94 -6.65 15.20
C MET A 748 7.22 -6.20 13.93
N HIS A 749 6.22 -6.98 13.51
CA HIS A 749 5.56 -6.83 12.21
C HIS A 749 4.04 -7.03 12.23
N VAL A 750 3.32 -6.23 11.47
CA VAL A 750 1.85 -6.39 11.29
C VAL A 750 1.46 -7.63 10.47
N ASN A 751 2.25 -7.98 9.46
CA ASN A 751 1.98 -9.10 8.57
C ASN A 751 3.21 -10.00 8.44
N PHE A 752 2.96 -11.31 8.38
CA PHE A 752 3.93 -12.40 8.30
C PHE A 752 3.31 -13.53 7.45
N SER A 753 3.37 -13.41 6.12
CA SER A 753 2.61 -14.28 5.21
C SER A 753 3.45 -15.09 4.24
N LEU A 754 2.79 -16.06 3.60
CA LEU A 754 3.25 -16.71 2.37
C LEU A 754 2.73 -15.94 1.15
N GLN A 755 2.84 -16.53 -0.05
CA GLN A 755 2.22 -16.03 -1.29
C GLN A 755 0.69 -15.87 -1.16
N VAL A 756 0.09 -14.95 -1.92
CA VAL A 756 -1.33 -14.56 -1.81
C VAL A 756 -2.33 -15.72 -1.87
N TYR A 757 -2.09 -16.72 -2.72
CA TYR A 757 -3.00 -17.86 -2.86
C TYR A 757 -3.01 -18.77 -1.63
N CYS A 758 -2.01 -18.64 -0.75
CA CYS A 758 -1.92 -19.38 0.50
C CYS A 758 -2.89 -18.90 1.56
N MET A 759 -3.62 -17.80 1.34
CA MET A 759 -4.80 -17.48 2.15
C MET A 759 -5.84 -18.63 2.14
N ALA A 760 -5.86 -19.43 1.07
CA ALA A 760 -6.72 -20.60 1.00
C ALA A 760 -6.33 -21.73 1.97
N ASN A 761 -5.12 -21.71 2.58
CA ASN A 761 -4.72 -22.68 3.62
C ASN A 761 -5.66 -22.70 4.82
N VAL A 762 -6.35 -21.59 5.08
CA VAL A 762 -7.31 -21.52 6.18
C VAL A 762 -8.51 -22.44 5.94
N VAL A 763 -8.89 -22.61 4.68
CA VAL A 763 -9.99 -23.52 4.29
C VAL A 763 -9.46 -24.91 3.94
N PHE A 764 -8.24 -24.99 3.39
CA PHE A 764 -7.60 -26.23 2.95
C PHE A 764 -6.21 -26.36 3.59
N PRO A 765 -6.13 -26.81 4.86
CA PRO A 765 -4.85 -27.01 5.52
C PRO A 765 -3.90 -27.89 4.68
N GLY A 766 -2.65 -27.45 4.53
CA GLY A 766 -1.63 -28.14 3.73
C GLY A 766 -1.64 -27.83 2.22
N LEU A 767 -2.48 -26.90 1.75
CA LEU A 767 -2.45 -26.46 0.35
C LEU A 767 -1.13 -25.75 -0.02
N CYS A 768 -0.59 -24.95 0.90
CA CYS A 768 0.72 -24.32 0.82
C CYS A 768 1.65 -24.79 1.94
N THR A 769 2.94 -24.87 1.61
CA THR A 769 4.08 -25.20 2.48
C THR A 769 5.11 -24.09 2.41
N ILE A 770 6.30 -24.32 2.98
CA ILE A 770 7.46 -23.41 2.82
C ILE A 770 7.86 -23.23 1.35
N ASP A 771 7.52 -24.15 0.45
CA ASP A 771 7.79 -24.01 -0.99
C ASP A 771 7.03 -22.83 -1.64
N ASN A 772 6.15 -22.18 -0.88
CA ASN A 772 5.37 -21.01 -1.27
C ASN A 772 5.74 -19.77 -0.45
N ASP A 773 6.97 -19.73 0.05
CA ASP A 773 7.51 -18.66 0.85
C ASP A 773 7.77 -17.37 0.05
N LEU A 774 8.25 -16.38 0.78
CA LEU A 774 8.71 -15.09 0.29
C LEU A 774 10.20 -14.97 0.63
N PRO A 775 11.00 -14.18 -0.11
CA PRO A 775 12.45 -14.14 0.06
C PRO A 775 12.95 -13.87 1.50
N TRP A 776 12.21 -13.08 2.27
CA TRP A 776 12.56 -12.83 3.68
C TRP A 776 12.44 -14.08 4.55
N MET A 777 11.50 -14.98 4.26
CA MET A 777 11.28 -16.20 5.05
C MET A 777 12.37 -17.23 4.75
N ASP A 778 12.76 -17.38 3.49
CA ASP A 778 13.93 -18.17 3.07
C ASP A 778 15.22 -17.64 3.75
N ALA A 779 15.39 -16.32 3.81
CA ALA A 779 16.51 -15.69 4.51
C ALA A 779 16.53 -16.00 6.02
N LEU A 780 15.36 -16.02 6.69
CA LEU A 780 15.27 -16.44 8.10
C LEU A 780 15.62 -17.91 8.30
N VAL A 781 15.10 -18.80 7.44
CA VAL A 781 15.43 -20.23 7.50
C VAL A 781 16.93 -20.42 7.30
N THR A 782 17.54 -19.71 6.35
CA THR A 782 18.99 -19.75 6.09
C THR A 782 19.80 -19.30 7.30
N ALA A 783 19.41 -18.19 7.95
CA ALA A 783 20.08 -17.68 9.16
C ALA A 783 20.02 -18.69 10.32
N ILE A 784 18.85 -19.31 10.53
CA ILE A 784 18.65 -20.31 11.58
C ILE A 784 19.46 -21.59 11.27
N GLU A 785 19.37 -22.10 10.04
CA GLU A 785 20.02 -23.35 9.65
C GLU A 785 21.54 -23.22 9.66
N THR A 786 22.06 -22.16 9.02
CA THR A 786 23.51 -22.00 8.79
C THR A 786 24.22 -21.44 10.01
N ASN A 787 23.64 -20.42 10.64
CA ASN A 787 24.31 -19.62 11.67
C ASN A 787 23.74 -19.88 13.07
N GLN A 788 22.70 -20.71 13.20
CA GLN A 788 22.10 -21.08 14.49
C GLN A 788 21.51 -19.88 15.26
N VAL A 789 21.06 -18.87 14.52
CA VAL A 789 20.48 -17.62 15.02
C VAL A 789 19.20 -17.89 15.80
N LYS A 790 18.97 -17.12 16.88
CA LYS A 790 17.69 -17.10 17.59
C LYS A 790 16.77 -16.02 17.01
N VAL A 791 15.57 -16.39 16.60
CA VAL A 791 14.57 -15.47 16.05
C VAL A 791 13.43 -15.27 17.04
N ARG A 792 13.13 -14.01 17.37
CA ARG A 792 11.99 -13.59 18.20
C ARG A 792 11.04 -12.74 17.37
N VAL A 793 9.75 -13.06 17.38
CA VAL A 793 8.76 -12.38 16.55
C VAL A 793 7.56 -11.91 17.37
N ILE A 794 7.21 -10.63 17.27
CA ILE A 794 5.96 -10.04 17.75
C ILE A 794 5.08 -9.71 16.54
N ILE A 795 3.85 -10.23 16.49
CA ILE A 795 2.92 -10.08 15.36
C ILE A 795 1.50 -9.69 15.77
N GLU A 796 0.73 -9.09 14.84
CA GLU A 796 -0.69 -8.78 15.00
C GLU A 796 -1.55 -10.06 15.10
N ASN A 797 -2.59 -10.05 15.95
CA ASN A 797 -3.48 -11.20 16.22
C ASN A 797 -4.92 -11.04 15.70
N THR A 798 -5.27 -9.85 15.20
CA THR A 798 -6.63 -9.50 14.84
C THR A 798 -6.85 -9.36 13.34
N ASN A 799 -8.12 -9.39 12.94
CA ASN A 799 -8.56 -9.21 11.55
C ASN A 799 -7.89 -10.20 10.57
N SER A 800 -7.88 -9.88 9.28
CA SER A 800 -7.21 -10.68 8.25
C SER A 800 -5.72 -10.87 8.54
N ASN A 801 -5.05 -9.86 9.09
CA ASN A 801 -3.62 -9.90 9.40
C ASN A 801 -3.29 -11.04 10.38
N GLY A 802 -4.01 -11.11 11.51
CA GLY A 802 -3.78 -12.16 12.50
C GLY A 802 -4.02 -13.57 11.97
N LEU A 803 -4.90 -13.71 10.97
CA LEU A 803 -5.14 -14.98 10.31
C LEU A 803 -4.01 -15.37 9.35
N GLU A 804 -3.60 -14.43 8.50
CA GLU A 804 -2.47 -14.62 7.57
C GLU A 804 -1.18 -14.91 8.32
N ASN A 805 -0.95 -14.22 9.45
CA ASN A 805 0.19 -14.43 10.33
C ASN A 805 0.24 -15.87 10.85
N ARG A 806 -0.90 -16.44 11.26
CA ARG A 806 -0.96 -17.84 11.70
C ARG A 806 -0.61 -18.81 10.57
N VAL A 807 -1.07 -18.54 9.35
CA VAL A 807 -0.73 -19.38 8.20
C VAL A 807 0.78 -19.35 7.93
N GLY A 808 1.39 -18.16 7.89
CA GLY A 808 2.83 -17.99 7.67
C GLY A 808 3.66 -18.62 8.80
N VAL A 809 3.32 -18.33 10.05
CA VAL A 809 4.01 -18.88 11.22
C VAL A 809 3.92 -20.40 11.27
N ASN A 810 2.75 -20.99 11.02
CA ASN A 810 2.61 -22.44 11.00
C ASN A 810 3.47 -23.10 9.92
N ALA A 811 3.57 -22.49 8.73
CA ALA A 811 4.42 -23.00 7.67
C ALA A 811 5.92 -22.93 8.04
N LEU A 812 6.35 -21.81 8.61
CA LEU A 812 7.73 -21.63 9.08
C LEU A 812 8.06 -22.60 10.23
N MET A 813 7.20 -22.70 11.25
CA MET A 813 7.39 -23.62 12.37
C MET A 813 7.47 -25.07 11.92
N ALA A 814 6.58 -25.49 11.01
CA ALA A 814 6.61 -26.85 10.46
C ALA A 814 7.92 -27.14 9.71
N GLU A 815 8.46 -26.16 8.98
CA GLU A 815 9.74 -26.31 8.31
C GLU A 815 10.91 -26.38 9.29
N LEU A 816 10.94 -25.51 10.29
CA LEU A 816 11.99 -25.53 11.31
C LEU A 816 11.93 -26.80 12.16
N GLU A 817 10.74 -27.33 12.45
CA GLU A 817 10.58 -28.63 13.10
C GLU A 817 11.13 -29.76 12.21
N ARG A 818 10.84 -29.74 10.91
CA ARG A 818 11.38 -30.71 9.94
C ARG A 818 12.90 -30.68 9.87
N LEU A 819 13.51 -29.50 9.99
CA LEU A 819 14.96 -29.30 9.97
C LEU A 819 15.63 -29.53 11.34
N GLY A 820 14.86 -29.62 12.42
CA GLY A 820 15.36 -29.81 13.79
C GLY A 820 15.79 -28.53 14.50
N TYR A 821 15.24 -27.38 14.12
CA TYR A 821 15.56 -26.04 14.64
C TYR A 821 14.35 -25.31 15.26
N ALA A 822 13.29 -26.04 15.65
CA ALA A 822 12.09 -25.44 16.22
C ALA A 822 12.37 -24.61 17.50
N ASP A 823 13.42 -24.92 18.26
CA ASP A 823 13.83 -24.19 19.46
C ASP A 823 14.50 -22.83 19.18
N ARG A 824 14.77 -22.53 17.90
CA ARG A 824 15.37 -21.27 17.46
C ARG A 824 14.37 -20.18 17.15
N LEU A 825 13.07 -20.51 17.03
CA LEU A 825 12.01 -19.54 16.74
C LEU A 825 11.08 -19.40 17.96
N GLU A 826 10.91 -18.18 18.45
CA GLU A 826 9.88 -17.84 19.42
C GLU A 826 8.94 -16.79 18.83
N VAL A 827 7.64 -17.08 18.82
CA VAL A 827 6.61 -16.17 18.27
C VAL A 827 5.64 -15.79 19.38
N ARG A 828 5.28 -14.50 19.41
CA ARG A 828 4.28 -13.93 20.31
C ARG A 828 3.32 -13.03 19.53
N PHE A 829 2.07 -13.04 19.94
CA PHE A 829 1.08 -12.10 19.48
C PHE A 829 1.09 -10.83 20.33
N TYR A 830 1.09 -9.68 19.66
CA TYR A 830 0.96 -8.40 20.33
C TYR A 830 -0.37 -8.31 21.07
N ASN A 831 -0.33 -7.84 22.31
CA ASN A 831 -1.51 -7.64 23.13
C ASN A 831 -2.12 -6.25 22.90
N GLY A 832 -2.67 -6.04 21.71
CA GLY A 832 -3.21 -4.75 21.26
C GLY A 832 -3.36 -4.71 19.73
N LYS A 833 -3.27 -3.52 19.14
CA LYS A 833 -3.11 -3.36 17.68
C LYS A 833 -1.67 -3.05 17.34
N LEU A 834 -1.13 -3.78 16.36
CA LEU A 834 0.22 -3.64 15.86
C LEU A 834 0.18 -3.30 14.37
N HIS A 835 0.88 -2.24 14.00
CA HIS A 835 1.12 -1.87 12.61
C HIS A 835 2.61 -1.67 12.29
N ALA A 836 3.53 -1.91 13.22
CA ALA A 836 4.97 -1.77 12.97
C ALA A 836 5.49 -2.67 11.83
N LYS A 837 6.59 -2.23 11.21
CA LYS A 837 7.43 -3.01 10.29
C LYS A 837 8.88 -2.74 10.67
N SER A 838 9.36 -3.51 11.64
CA SER A 838 10.68 -3.30 12.21
C SER A 838 11.41 -4.60 12.46
N THR A 839 12.72 -4.57 12.22
CA THR A 839 13.62 -5.68 12.44
C THR A 839 14.93 -5.16 13.03
N LEU A 840 15.38 -5.76 14.14
CA LEU A 840 16.72 -5.56 14.68
C LEU A 840 17.51 -6.86 14.53
N ILE A 841 18.68 -6.76 13.91
CA ILE A 841 19.56 -7.90 13.63
C ILE A 841 20.84 -7.73 14.44
N ASP A 842 21.16 -8.76 15.23
CA ASP A 842 22.35 -8.92 16.07
C ASP A 842 22.68 -7.73 16.99
N GLY A 843 21.67 -6.92 17.34
CA GLY A 843 21.87 -5.68 18.09
C GLY A 843 22.76 -4.66 17.38
N ARG A 844 22.85 -4.73 16.04
CA ARG A 844 23.79 -3.97 15.20
C ARG A 844 23.15 -3.24 14.04
N LEU A 845 22.05 -3.77 13.50
CA LEU A 845 21.37 -3.16 12.36
C LEU A 845 19.86 -3.11 12.64
N LEU A 846 19.34 -1.89 12.77
CA LEU A 846 17.91 -1.63 12.93
C LEU A 846 17.31 -1.20 11.59
N ILE A 847 16.19 -1.81 11.21
CA ILE A 847 15.43 -1.48 10.00
C ILE A 847 14.00 -1.08 10.40
N ILE A 848 13.55 0.11 10.00
CA ILE A 848 12.19 0.64 10.24
C ILE A 848 11.64 1.27 8.96
N GLY A 849 10.39 0.96 8.61
CA GLY A 849 9.77 1.55 7.42
C GLY A 849 8.35 1.07 7.15
N SER A 850 7.99 1.08 5.86
CA SER A 850 6.65 0.70 5.40
C SER A 850 6.56 -0.76 4.92
N GLN A 851 7.70 -1.41 4.66
CA GLN A 851 7.76 -2.72 4.00
C GLN A 851 7.28 -3.87 4.90
N ASN A 852 6.12 -4.44 4.58
CA ASN A 852 5.57 -5.58 5.32
C ASN A 852 6.33 -6.89 5.02
N MET A 853 6.35 -7.85 5.93
CA MET A 853 6.72 -9.25 5.64
C MET A 853 5.51 -10.00 5.02
N HIS A 854 5.00 -9.44 3.92
CA HIS A 854 3.73 -9.83 3.30
C HIS A 854 3.85 -9.95 1.78
N TYR A 855 3.01 -10.77 1.13
CA TYR A 855 3.04 -10.93 -0.32
C TYR A 855 2.81 -9.62 -1.06
N SER A 856 2.04 -8.69 -0.48
CA SER A 856 1.81 -7.37 -1.07
C SER A 856 3.10 -6.59 -1.18
N SER A 857 4.10 -6.84 -0.34
CA SER A 857 5.35 -6.08 -0.30
C SER A 857 6.56 -6.87 -0.77
N TRP A 858 6.48 -8.18 -1.02
CA TRP A 858 7.63 -9.00 -1.45
C TRP A 858 7.41 -9.79 -2.74
N SER A 859 6.19 -9.80 -3.28
CA SER A 859 5.95 -10.37 -4.60
C SER A 859 6.60 -9.53 -5.70
N GLN A 860 6.75 -10.12 -6.89
CA GLN A 860 7.31 -9.45 -8.06
C GLN A 860 6.56 -8.16 -8.39
N SER A 861 5.23 -8.17 -8.31
CA SER A 861 4.37 -6.98 -8.49
C SER A 861 3.93 -6.36 -7.16
N GLY A 862 4.75 -6.48 -6.11
CA GLY A 862 4.43 -5.91 -4.80
C GLY A 862 4.44 -4.38 -4.80
N LEU A 863 3.80 -3.80 -3.79
CA LEU A 863 3.67 -2.39 -3.50
C LEU A 863 5.02 -1.68 -3.45
N THR A 864 4.99 -0.38 -3.70
CA THR A 864 6.15 0.47 -3.50
C THR A 864 6.34 0.74 -2.01
N GLU A 865 7.52 0.45 -1.48
CA GLU A 865 7.84 0.55 -0.06
C GLU A 865 9.15 1.31 0.17
N HIS A 866 9.30 1.86 1.36
CA HIS A 866 10.51 2.53 1.79
C HIS A 866 10.83 2.12 3.23
N SER A 867 12.09 1.78 3.49
CA SER A 867 12.60 1.54 4.85
C SER A 867 13.93 2.26 5.05
N LEU A 868 14.28 2.50 6.31
CA LEU A 868 15.55 3.08 6.69
C LEU A 868 16.27 2.06 7.58
N ALA A 869 17.51 1.74 7.23
CA ALA A 869 18.39 0.92 8.06
C ALA A 869 19.47 1.79 8.71
N THR A 870 19.86 1.52 9.95
CA THR A 870 20.95 2.22 10.64
C THR A 870 21.64 1.35 11.68
N ASP A 871 22.93 1.62 11.89
CA ASP A 871 23.75 1.04 12.96
C ASP A 871 23.89 1.96 14.19
N ASP A 872 23.15 3.07 14.23
CA ASP A 872 23.28 4.07 15.28
C ASP A 872 22.98 3.46 16.67
N PRO A 873 23.95 3.49 17.62
CA PRO A 873 23.77 2.87 18.92
C PRO A 873 22.62 3.42 19.74
N ALA A 874 22.27 4.71 19.60
CA ALA A 874 21.16 5.31 20.32
C ALA A 874 19.82 4.81 19.77
N ALA A 875 19.68 4.74 18.44
CA ALA A 875 18.51 4.18 17.79
C ALA A 875 18.28 2.71 18.19
N ILE A 876 19.35 1.90 18.17
CA ILE A 876 19.30 0.48 18.56
C ILE A 876 18.92 0.33 20.03
N SER A 877 19.53 1.13 20.92
CA SER A 877 19.23 1.06 22.35
C SER A 877 17.78 1.44 22.65
N GLU A 878 17.24 2.46 22.00
CA GLU A 878 15.85 2.89 22.17
C GLU A 878 14.88 1.81 21.64
N TYR A 879 15.16 1.25 20.46
CA TYR A 879 14.38 0.15 19.91
C TYR A 879 14.40 -1.10 20.79
N GLN A 880 15.57 -1.52 21.27
CA GLN A 880 15.68 -2.71 22.11
C GLN A 880 14.87 -2.56 23.39
N ALA A 881 14.89 -1.37 24.01
CA ALA A 881 14.10 -1.08 25.20
C ALA A 881 12.58 -1.21 24.91
N LEU A 882 12.12 -0.68 23.77
CA LEU A 882 10.74 -0.88 23.31
C LEU A 882 10.46 -2.38 23.11
N TYR A 883 11.30 -3.07 22.34
CA TYR A 883 11.10 -4.46 21.97
C TYR A 883 10.99 -5.37 23.19
N GLU A 884 11.91 -5.26 24.15
CA GLU A 884 11.87 -6.05 25.39
C GLU A 884 10.62 -5.75 26.23
N THR A 885 10.21 -4.48 26.30
CA THR A 885 8.97 -4.09 26.98
C THR A 885 7.76 -4.75 26.32
N LYS A 886 7.67 -4.68 24.99
CA LYS A 886 6.54 -5.28 24.24
C LYS A 886 6.59 -6.80 24.23
N TRP A 887 7.77 -7.39 24.21
CA TRP A 887 7.98 -8.83 24.30
C TRP A 887 7.44 -9.39 25.62
N ALA A 888 7.68 -8.69 26.73
CA ALA A 888 7.14 -9.05 28.04
C ALA A 888 5.61 -8.91 28.14
N GLU A 889 5.02 -7.94 27.41
CA GLU A 889 3.57 -7.73 27.34
C GLU A 889 2.85 -8.70 26.36
N ALA A 890 3.58 -9.22 25.37
CA ALA A 890 3.03 -10.04 24.29
C ALA A 890 2.66 -11.47 24.76
N ILE A 891 1.66 -12.05 24.10
CA ILE A 891 1.08 -13.35 24.44
C ILE A 891 1.80 -14.44 23.62
N PRO A 892 2.33 -15.52 24.23
CA PRO A 892 2.92 -16.63 23.50
C PRO A 892 1.99 -17.19 22.42
N TYR A 893 2.55 -17.57 21.26
CA TYR A 893 1.79 -18.05 20.10
C TYR A 893 0.78 -19.15 20.43
N GLU A 894 1.22 -20.14 21.23
CA GLU A 894 0.43 -21.31 21.67
C GLU A 894 -0.74 -20.93 22.61
N ASP A 895 -0.61 -19.82 23.34
CA ASP A 895 -1.59 -19.38 24.35
C ASP A 895 -2.64 -18.41 23.75
N ALA A 896 -2.37 -17.85 22.57
CA ALA A 896 -3.21 -16.82 21.97
C ALA A 896 -4.41 -17.40 21.20
N SER A 897 -5.63 -17.01 21.58
CA SER A 897 -6.82 -17.23 20.75
C SER A 897 -6.97 -16.16 19.67
N TYR A 898 -7.43 -16.57 18.50
CA TYR A 898 -7.64 -15.68 17.36
C TYR A 898 -8.71 -14.62 17.66
N GLY A 899 -8.47 -13.39 17.19
CA GLY A 899 -9.43 -12.28 17.28
C GLY A 899 -9.66 -11.73 18.68
N MET A 900 -8.98 -12.26 19.71
CA MET A 900 -8.95 -11.61 21.02
C MET A 900 -7.91 -10.49 21.01
N SER A 901 -8.41 -9.26 21.11
CA SER A 901 -7.68 -8.07 21.53
C SER A 901 -8.52 -7.46 22.65
N PRO A 902 -7.93 -7.12 23.82
CA PRO A 902 -8.67 -6.57 24.96
C PRO A 902 -9.51 -5.33 24.64
#